data_AF-A0A4D9DZ32-F1
#
_entry.id   AF-A0A4D9DZ32-F1
#
_cell.length_a   1.000
_cell.length_b   1.000
_cell.length_c   1.000
_cell.angle_alpha   90.00
_cell.angle_beta   90.00
_cell.angle_gamma   90.00
#
_symmetry.space_group_name_H-M   'P 1'
#
loop_
_entity.id
_entity.type
_entity.pdbx_description
1 polymer ?
#
loop_
_entity_poly.entity_id
_entity_poly.type
_entity_poly.pdbx_seq_one_letter_code
_entity_poly.pdbx_strand_id
1 'polypeptide(L)'
;MWIQVRTMDGKETHRVDSLSKLTKVEELRLRIHEVFGDGVEPDRQRLFYRGKQMEDGHSLFDYNVGLNDIVQLLVRQSPAMLPTVNKEKDSELSDTDSGCGSGQSESDKNSNNGEGTIELECQPSTVAQADSVDPGFGLYKINEFVDARDMNMGAWFEAQIVNVTRKEKAANESSDSDTESELQSTAAEEDILYHVKYEDYPENGVVELSSKDVRTRARTVLKWHQLEVGEVVMVNYNPDEPKERGFWYDAEILRKRETRMNKEMYAKILLGDAGDSLNDCRIIFVDEIYKIEEPGSVSPASTSPLKRQSGPVCKHCKDNPNKTCRMCACHVCGGKQDPDKQLMCDECDMAFHIYCLNPPLSSIPDDEDWYCPECRNDASEVVLAGEKLKESKKKAKMASANSSSQRDWGKGMACVGRTRECTIVPSNHYGPIPGVPVGTMWKFRVQVSESGVHRPHVAGIHGRSNDGAYSLVLAGGYEDDIDHGNSFTYTGSGGRDLSGNKRTAEQSCDQKLTNMNRALALNCSAPINDKDGAEAKDWRAGKPVRVVRNVKGGKHSKYAPREGNRYDGIYKVVKYWPETGKSGFLVWRYLLRRDDEEPAPWTKEGKDRMKKLGLTMQYPEGYLEAVANKDKEKENKRGDEECETPGKGKRKRKSAGDEIKLPTSPRGTPKKTKVEPYKLTSQQKALIKDDESNEKLWSEVLEALKDGPKFLNKVEETFLCICCQEVVFRPVTTVCQHNVCKDCLDRSFRADVYSCPACRYDLGKNYTMQVNETLQALLTQLFPGYGNGR
;
A
#
# COMPACT_ATOMS: atom_id res chain seq x y z
N MET A 1 25.97 14.06 26.88
CA MET A 1 25.51 12.66 26.81
C MET A 1 26.65 11.75 27.21
N TRP A 2 26.34 10.50 27.58
CA TRP A 2 27.35 9.52 27.95
C TRP A 2 27.03 8.20 27.25
N ILE A 3 28.07 7.41 27.01
CA ILE A 3 27.98 6.11 26.34
C ILE A 3 28.75 5.08 27.15
N GLN A 4 28.47 3.80 26.91
CA GLN A 4 29.24 2.71 27.47
C GLN A 4 30.16 2.16 26.38
N VAL A 5 31.44 2.03 26.68
CA VAL A 5 32.40 1.41 25.78
C VAL A 5 32.76 0.05 26.36
N ARG A 6 32.52 -1.01 25.58
CA ARG A 6 32.72 -2.40 25.99
C ARG A 6 33.73 -3.07 25.09
N THR A 7 34.70 -3.80 25.65
CA THR A 7 35.65 -4.58 24.84
C THR A 7 34.94 -5.71 24.10
N MET A 8 35.41 -6.06 22.90
CA MET A 8 34.77 -7.09 22.05
C MET A 8 34.70 -8.49 22.70
N ASP A 9 35.60 -8.78 23.63
CA ASP A 9 35.58 -10.01 24.44
C ASP A 9 34.62 -9.95 25.63
N GLY A 10 33.93 -8.81 25.83
CA GLY A 10 32.89 -8.60 26.82
C GLY A 10 33.39 -8.50 28.27
N LYS A 11 34.70 -8.54 28.49
CA LYS A 11 35.30 -8.60 29.84
C LYS A 11 35.33 -7.24 30.54
N GLU A 12 35.52 -6.15 29.80
CA GLU A 12 35.62 -4.80 30.35
C GLU A 12 34.55 -3.88 29.75
N THR A 13 33.94 -3.06 30.59
CA THR A 13 32.97 -2.04 30.16
C THR A 13 33.15 -0.80 30.99
N HIS A 14 33.49 0.31 30.33
CA HIS A 14 33.68 1.60 30.96
C HIS A 14 32.69 2.62 30.43
N ARG A 15 32.29 3.55 31.30
CA ARG A 15 31.41 4.66 30.94
C ARG A 15 32.26 5.85 30.51
N VAL A 16 31.97 6.38 29.32
CA VAL A 16 32.59 7.61 28.80
C VAL A 16 31.56 8.73 28.87
N ASP A 17 31.83 9.71 29.73
CA ASP A 17 30.94 10.83 30.03
C ASP A 17 31.27 12.09 29.20
N SER A 18 30.42 13.11 29.30
CA SER A 18 30.63 14.45 28.73
C SER A 18 30.79 14.52 27.21
N LEU A 19 30.19 13.58 26.47
CA LEU A 19 30.17 13.57 25.01
C LEU A 19 29.00 14.42 24.46
N SER A 20 29.18 15.06 23.32
CA SER A 20 28.11 15.66 22.50
C SER A 20 27.75 14.75 21.32
N LYS A 21 26.55 14.92 20.74
CA LYS A 21 26.18 14.26 19.47
C LYS A 21 27.11 14.66 18.32
N LEU A 22 27.71 15.84 18.39
CA LEU A 22 28.68 16.35 17.42
C LEU A 22 30.12 15.90 17.69
N THR A 23 30.38 15.15 18.77
CA THR A 23 31.74 14.65 19.06
C THR A 23 32.19 13.77 17.91
N LYS A 24 33.38 14.02 17.39
CA LYS A 24 33.95 13.22 16.31
C LYS A 24 34.50 11.89 16.82
N VAL A 25 34.59 10.91 15.94
CA VAL A 25 35.13 9.59 16.29
C VAL A 25 36.60 9.69 16.73
N GLU A 26 37.40 10.54 16.10
CA GLU A 26 38.79 10.83 16.50
C GLU A 26 38.89 11.37 17.94
N GLU A 27 37.99 12.28 18.32
CA GLU A 27 37.91 12.82 19.69
C GLU A 27 37.42 11.75 20.68
N LEU A 28 36.48 10.90 20.27
CA LEU A 28 36.00 9.78 21.09
C LEU A 28 37.13 8.77 21.37
N ARG A 29 38.02 8.50 20.40
CA ARG A 29 39.16 7.58 20.58
C ARG A 29 40.14 8.07 21.62
N LEU A 30 40.40 9.38 21.66
CA LEU A 30 41.22 10.01 22.70
C LEU A 30 40.57 9.86 24.08
N ARG A 31 39.25 10.07 24.18
CA ARG A 31 38.51 9.85 25.44
C ARG A 31 38.52 8.40 25.90
N ILE A 32 38.48 7.46 24.97
CA ILE A 32 38.57 6.03 25.28
C ILE A 32 39.98 5.67 25.75
N HIS A 33 41.02 6.25 25.15
CA HIS A 33 42.39 6.09 25.61
C HIS A 33 42.57 6.59 27.05
N GLU A 34 42.02 7.77 27.38
CA GLU A 34 42.02 8.32 28.74
C GLU A 34 41.35 7.39 29.78
N VAL A 35 40.34 6.61 29.36
CA VAL A 35 39.53 5.76 30.24
C VAL A 35 40.07 4.33 30.36
N PHE A 36 40.70 3.79 29.31
CA PHE A 36 41.22 2.42 29.26
C PHE A 36 42.76 2.33 29.47
N GLY A 37 43.50 3.45 29.44
CA GLY A 37 44.93 3.51 29.76
C GLY A 37 45.91 3.12 28.64
N ASP A 38 47.21 3.03 28.98
CA ASP A 38 48.39 2.87 28.09
C ASP A 38 48.36 1.63 27.16
N GLY A 39 47.42 0.70 27.34
CA GLY A 39 47.24 -0.47 26.47
C GLY A 39 46.38 -0.22 25.22
N VAL A 40 45.71 0.93 25.13
CA VAL A 40 44.67 1.21 24.13
C VAL A 40 44.92 2.53 23.39
N GLU A 41 46.02 2.60 22.64
CA GLU A 41 46.34 3.77 21.81
C GLU A 41 45.24 4.05 20.76
N PRO A 42 44.91 5.32 20.47
CA PRO A 42 43.85 5.72 19.52
C PRO A 42 43.92 5.00 18.17
N ASP A 43 45.14 4.83 17.63
CA ASP A 43 45.39 4.20 16.32
C ASP A 43 45.15 2.68 16.32
N ARG A 44 45.16 2.06 17.50
CA ARG A 44 44.93 0.62 17.69
C ARG A 44 43.49 0.31 18.04
N GLN A 45 42.68 1.33 18.34
CA GLN A 45 41.27 1.18 18.63
C GLN A 45 40.51 0.90 17.34
N ARG A 46 39.56 -0.02 17.38
CA ARG A 46 38.50 -0.16 16.38
C ARG A 46 37.17 -0.13 17.09
N LEU A 47 36.41 0.92 16.84
CA LEU A 47 35.12 1.14 17.47
C LEU A 47 34.02 0.64 16.55
N PHE A 48 33.05 -0.07 17.11
CA PHE A 48 31.90 -0.59 16.40
C PHE A 48 30.62 -0.19 17.10
N TYR A 49 29.63 0.26 16.33
CA TYR A 49 28.30 0.55 16.85
C TYR A 49 27.26 -0.01 15.89
N ARG A 50 26.36 -0.86 16.42
CA ARG A 50 25.34 -1.61 15.64
C ARG A 50 25.93 -2.34 14.42
N GLY A 51 27.09 -2.96 14.60
CA GLY A 51 27.78 -3.72 13.56
C GLY A 51 28.50 -2.87 12.50
N LYS A 52 28.48 -1.53 12.60
CA LYS A 52 29.24 -0.63 11.72
C LYS A 52 30.53 -0.19 12.40
N GLN A 53 31.64 -0.26 11.67
CA GLN A 53 32.91 0.31 12.13
C GLN A 53 32.80 1.84 12.11
N MET A 54 33.22 2.48 13.18
CA MET A 54 33.26 3.94 13.30
C MET A 54 34.60 4.45 12.77
N GLU A 55 34.53 5.44 11.89
CA GLU A 55 35.68 6.00 11.17
C GLU A 55 35.87 7.48 11.53
N ASP A 56 37.12 7.94 11.45
CA ASP A 56 37.50 9.30 11.79
C ASP A 56 36.92 10.29 10.77
N GLY A 57 36.76 11.57 11.16
CA GLY A 57 36.00 12.56 10.37
C GLY A 57 34.48 12.50 10.50
N HIS A 58 33.89 11.40 11.00
CA HIS A 58 32.46 11.29 11.29
C HIS A 58 32.14 11.56 12.77
N SER A 59 30.89 11.90 13.07
CA SER A 59 30.41 12.21 14.42
C SER A 59 29.54 11.10 15.01
N LEU A 60 29.34 11.11 16.33
CA LEU A 60 28.41 10.20 17.02
C LEU A 60 26.97 10.31 16.49
N PHE A 61 26.59 11.48 15.96
CA PHE A 61 25.32 11.71 15.28
C PHE A 61 25.20 10.92 13.98
N ASP A 62 26.26 10.85 13.17
CA ASP A 62 26.24 10.14 11.87
C ASP A 62 26.01 8.63 12.04
N TYR A 63 26.49 8.08 13.16
CA TYR A 63 26.27 6.69 13.56
C TYR A 63 24.98 6.49 14.37
N ASN A 64 24.21 7.54 14.65
CA ASN A 64 23.02 7.52 15.50
C ASN A 64 23.28 6.92 16.91
N VAL A 65 24.46 7.18 17.49
CA VAL A 65 24.82 6.73 18.85
C VAL A 65 24.02 7.54 19.87
N GLY A 66 23.11 6.91 20.60
CA GLY A 66 22.24 7.51 21.63
C GLY A 66 22.88 7.58 23.02
N LEU A 67 22.11 8.10 23.97
CA LEU A 67 22.54 8.19 25.38
C LEU A 67 22.41 6.82 26.03
N ASN A 68 23.45 6.38 26.76
CA ASN A 68 23.58 5.04 27.35
C ASN A 68 23.67 3.90 26.32
N ASP A 69 24.00 4.20 25.06
CA ASP A 69 24.26 3.17 24.06
C ASP A 69 25.67 2.56 24.24
N ILE A 70 25.81 1.29 23.84
CA ILE A 70 27.06 0.53 23.97
C ILE A 70 27.83 0.57 22.65
N VAL A 71 29.03 1.14 22.67
CA VAL A 71 30.01 1.08 21.58
C VAL A 71 31.02 -0.02 21.90
N GLN A 72 31.25 -0.91 20.95
CA GLN A 72 32.18 -2.02 21.10
C GLN A 72 33.59 -1.60 20.68
N LEU A 73 34.58 -1.99 21.46
CA LEU A 73 35.99 -1.65 21.29
C LEU A 73 36.80 -2.92 21.02
N LEU A 74 37.46 -2.96 19.87
CA LEU A 74 38.46 -3.96 19.52
C LEU A 74 39.84 -3.31 19.53
N VAL A 75 40.75 -3.82 20.34
CA VAL A 75 42.14 -3.33 20.40
C VAL A 75 43.02 -4.24 19.55
N ARG A 76 43.72 -3.66 18.57
CA ARG A 76 44.68 -4.39 17.74
C ARG A 76 45.99 -4.62 18.49
N GLN A 77 46.46 -5.87 18.53
CA GLN A 77 47.80 -6.20 19.02
C GLN A 77 48.84 -5.80 17.97
N SER A 78 49.96 -5.19 18.39
CA SER A 78 51.11 -5.00 17.49
C SER A 78 51.79 -6.34 17.21
N PRO A 79 52.30 -6.59 15.99
CA PRO A 79 53.06 -7.79 15.71
C PRO A 79 54.34 -7.77 16.56
N ALA A 80 54.52 -8.75 17.44
CA ALA A 80 55.81 -9.00 18.05
C ALA A 80 56.79 -9.46 16.96
N MET A 81 57.89 -8.73 16.82
CA MET A 81 59.03 -9.06 15.98
C MET A 81 59.62 -10.43 16.33
N LEU A 82 59.91 -11.26 15.33
CA LEU A 82 60.92 -12.33 15.35
C LEU A 82 61.26 -12.75 13.89
N PRO A 83 62.46 -13.29 13.59
CA PRO A 83 63.62 -12.53 13.12
C PRO A 83 63.97 -12.77 11.64
N THR A 84 64.82 -11.89 11.14
CA THR A 84 65.49 -11.88 9.83
C THR A 84 66.24 -13.17 9.48
N VAL A 85 66.02 -13.68 8.26
CA VAL A 85 67.02 -14.42 7.46
C VAL A 85 66.89 -14.01 5.99
N ASN A 86 68.06 -13.80 5.37
CA ASN A 86 68.33 -13.16 4.07
C ASN A 86 68.30 -14.11 2.85
N LYS A 87 68.34 -13.46 1.66
CA LYS A 87 68.84 -13.90 0.33
C LYS A 87 67.87 -14.76 -0.51
N GLU A 88 67.70 -14.59 -1.83
CA GLU A 88 68.55 -13.95 -2.84
C GLU A 88 67.75 -13.59 -4.12
N LYS A 89 68.44 -12.90 -5.03
CA LYS A 89 68.00 -12.14 -6.21
C LYS A 89 68.31 -12.94 -7.49
N ASP A 90 67.45 -12.89 -8.51
CA ASP A 90 67.81 -12.92 -9.95
C ASP A 90 66.58 -12.46 -10.78
N SER A 91 66.64 -11.38 -11.59
CA SER A 91 67.24 -11.26 -12.94
C SER A 91 66.41 -12.07 -13.97
N GLU A 92 65.93 -11.63 -15.14
CA GLU A 92 65.94 -10.41 -15.96
C GLU A 92 65.14 -10.72 -17.27
N LEU A 93 64.72 -9.70 -18.06
CA LEU A 93 64.30 -9.73 -19.50
C LEU A 93 62.89 -10.28 -19.85
N SER A 94 62.10 -9.76 -20.81
CA SER A 94 62.20 -8.67 -21.81
C SER A 94 60.85 -8.44 -22.50
N ASP A 95 60.57 -7.18 -22.84
CA ASP A 95 59.97 -6.61 -24.07
C ASP A 95 58.86 -7.34 -24.86
N THR A 96 57.71 -6.66 -25.01
CA THR A 96 57.20 -6.03 -26.26
C THR A 96 55.75 -5.58 -26.00
N ASP A 97 55.45 -4.27 -25.97
CA ASP A 97 55.09 -3.42 -27.13
C ASP A 97 53.63 -3.70 -27.58
N SER A 98 52.69 -2.76 -27.69
CA SER A 98 52.62 -1.30 -27.52
C SER A 98 51.20 -1.01 -26.99
N GLY A 99 50.96 0.02 -26.17
CA GLY A 99 50.94 1.43 -26.59
C GLY A 99 49.47 1.84 -26.81
N CYS A 100 48.79 2.41 -25.82
CA CYS A 100 48.74 3.84 -25.48
C CYS A 100 48.19 4.72 -26.62
N GLY A 101 47.40 5.76 -26.39
CA GLY A 101 47.04 6.44 -25.16
C GLY A 101 46.13 7.61 -25.49
N SER A 102 45.59 8.19 -24.42
CA SER A 102 44.71 9.35 -24.36
C SER A 102 45.30 10.62 -25.00
N GLY A 103 44.43 11.54 -25.44
CA GLY A 103 44.83 12.93 -25.67
C GLY A 103 43.81 13.81 -26.38
N GLN A 104 43.00 14.54 -25.58
CA GLN A 104 42.64 15.97 -25.67
C GLN A 104 42.26 16.68 -26.99
N SER A 105 41.27 17.57 -26.84
CA SER A 105 41.18 18.94 -27.39
C SER A 105 40.24 19.25 -28.57
N GLU A 106 39.25 20.06 -28.19
CA GLU A 106 38.45 21.11 -28.84
C GLU A 106 38.82 21.69 -30.23
N SER A 107 37.76 22.17 -30.89
CA SER A 107 37.60 23.42 -31.68
C SER A 107 37.54 23.39 -33.23
N ASP A 108 36.37 23.88 -33.71
CA ASP A 108 36.07 24.85 -34.78
C ASP A 108 36.65 24.80 -36.23
N LYS A 109 35.68 24.79 -37.18
CA LYS A 109 35.49 25.67 -38.37
C LYS A 109 36.08 25.36 -39.77
N ASN A 110 35.15 25.54 -40.73
CA ASN A 110 35.22 25.96 -42.15
C ASN A 110 35.74 24.97 -43.21
N SER A 111 34.91 24.51 -44.16
CA SER A 111 34.40 25.14 -45.41
C SER A 111 35.28 24.82 -46.63
N ASN A 112 34.76 24.15 -47.67
CA ASN A 112 34.24 24.82 -48.88
C ASN A 112 33.91 23.84 -50.04
N ASN A 113 32.73 24.07 -50.61
CA ASN A 113 32.27 23.95 -52.00
C ASN A 113 32.38 22.68 -52.88
N GLY A 114 31.23 22.35 -53.45
CA GLY A 114 31.03 21.72 -54.75
C GLY A 114 29.55 21.86 -55.16
N GLU A 115 29.23 22.92 -55.90
CA GLU A 115 27.90 23.27 -56.42
C GLU A 115 27.31 22.22 -57.37
N GLY A 116 25.98 22.12 -57.32
CA GLY A 116 25.13 21.51 -58.33
C GLY A 116 23.75 22.17 -58.25
N THR A 117 23.61 23.29 -58.96
CA THR A 117 22.38 24.05 -59.19
C THR A 117 21.36 23.20 -59.96
N ILE A 118 20.08 23.24 -59.56
CA ILE A 118 18.87 23.28 -60.41
C ILE A 118 17.71 23.80 -59.54
N GLU A 119 16.80 24.50 -60.19
CA GLU A 119 15.98 25.61 -59.73
C GLU A 119 14.72 25.21 -58.92
N LEU A 120 14.23 26.18 -58.14
CA LEU A 120 12.85 26.23 -57.64
C LEU A 120 11.88 26.39 -58.82
N GLU A 121 10.91 25.50 -58.92
CA GLU A 121 9.57 25.84 -59.42
C GLU A 121 8.50 25.40 -58.41
N CYS A 122 7.73 26.37 -57.94
CA CYS A 122 6.39 26.18 -57.43
C CYS A 122 5.51 25.59 -58.54
N GLN A 123 4.81 24.49 -58.27
CA GLN A 123 3.39 24.30 -58.61
C GLN A 123 2.78 23.07 -57.90
N PRO A 124 1.44 23.05 -57.74
CA PRO A 124 0.76 22.31 -56.69
C PRO A 124 0.49 20.86 -57.09
N SER A 125 0.85 19.92 -56.22
CA SER A 125 0.28 18.58 -56.28
C SER A 125 -1.13 18.64 -55.69
N THR A 126 -2.10 18.87 -56.57
CA THR A 126 -3.51 18.57 -56.35
C THR A 126 -3.66 17.15 -55.82
N VAL A 127 -3.91 17.01 -54.52
CA VAL A 127 -4.43 15.75 -53.96
C VAL A 127 -5.83 15.61 -54.51
N ALA A 128 -6.04 14.61 -55.36
CA ALA A 128 -7.34 14.26 -55.91
C ALA A 128 -8.32 14.08 -54.74
N GLN A 129 -9.33 14.95 -54.66
CA GLN A 129 -10.50 14.69 -53.83
C GLN A 129 -11.12 13.39 -54.34
N ALA A 130 -11.16 12.38 -53.48
CA ALA A 130 -11.90 11.16 -53.80
C ALA A 130 -13.39 11.52 -53.82
N ASP A 131 -13.97 11.57 -55.02
CA ASP A 131 -15.41 11.73 -55.19
C ASP A 131 -16.15 10.68 -54.34
N SER A 132 -17.23 11.10 -53.67
CA SER A 132 -18.08 10.18 -52.91
C SER A 132 -18.62 9.10 -53.86
N VAL A 133 -18.20 7.86 -53.67
CA VAL A 133 -18.65 6.73 -54.49
C VAL A 133 -19.92 6.17 -53.87
N ASP A 134 -21.00 6.19 -54.64
CA ASP A 134 -22.29 5.60 -54.23
C ASP A 134 -22.28 4.10 -54.55
N PRO A 135 -22.25 3.21 -53.54
CA PRO A 135 -22.26 1.77 -53.76
C PRO A 135 -23.61 1.24 -54.26
N GLY A 136 -24.66 2.08 -54.32
CA GLY A 136 -26.00 1.69 -54.77
C GLY A 136 -26.83 0.96 -53.71
N PHE A 137 -26.32 0.86 -52.47
CA PHE A 137 -27.01 0.32 -51.29
C PHE A 137 -26.37 0.83 -49.99
N GLY A 138 -27.16 1.03 -48.93
CA GLY A 138 -26.71 1.67 -47.70
C GLY A 138 -27.10 3.16 -47.63
N LEU A 139 -27.24 3.67 -46.42
CA LEU A 139 -27.67 5.05 -46.13
C LEU A 139 -26.54 6.07 -46.30
N TYR A 140 -25.29 5.61 -46.27
CA TYR A 140 -24.09 6.45 -46.28
C TYR A 140 -23.12 6.03 -47.40
N LYS A 141 -22.49 7.01 -48.04
CA LYS A 141 -21.63 6.80 -49.21
C LYS A 141 -20.18 6.53 -48.82
N ILE A 142 -19.44 5.88 -49.70
CA ILE A 142 -18.00 5.67 -49.52
C ILE A 142 -17.30 7.05 -49.56
N ASN A 143 -16.35 7.26 -48.65
CA ASN A 143 -15.66 8.52 -48.35
C ASN A 143 -16.49 9.58 -47.60
N GLU A 144 -17.71 9.27 -47.14
CA GLU A 144 -18.52 10.19 -46.35
C GLU A 144 -18.03 10.30 -44.89
N PHE A 145 -18.11 11.52 -44.33
CA PHE A 145 -17.79 11.77 -42.93
C PHE A 145 -18.97 11.44 -42.03
N VAL A 146 -18.72 10.58 -41.05
CA VAL A 146 -19.72 10.05 -40.13
C VAL A 146 -19.26 10.20 -38.68
N ASP A 147 -20.20 10.05 -37.75
CA ASP A 147 -19.91 9.73 -36.37
C ASP A 147 -20.16 8.23 -36.16
N ALA A 148 -19.16 7.55 -35.62
CA ALA A 148 -19.18 6.12 -35.36
C ALA A 148 -19.19 5.87 -33.84
N ARG A 149 -20.11 5.02 -33.38
CA ARG A 149 -20.25 4.66 -31.97
C ARG A 149 -19.26 3.55 -31.61
N ASP A 150 -18.54 3.76 -30.52
CA ASP A 150 -17.72 2.71 -29.91
C ASP A 150 -18.60 1.81 -29.03
N MET A 151 -18.56 0.50 -29.27
CA MET A 151 -19.42 -0.47 -28.58
C MET A 151 -19.05 -0.68 -27.11
N ASN A 152 -17.81 -0.40 -26.72
CA ASN A 152 -17.31 -0.62 -25.37
C ASN A 152 -17.69 0.54 -24.44
N MET A 153 -17.52 1.77 -24.92
CA MET A 153 -17.74 2.99 -24.14
C MET A 153 -19.12 3.60 -24.40
N GLY A 154 -19.75 3.30 -25.55
CA GLY A 154 -21.00 3.95 -25.98
C GLY A 154 -20.82 5.40 -26.45
N ALA A 155 -19.57 5.85 -26.62
CA ALA A 155 -19.24 7.20 -27.09
C ALA A 155 -19.20 7.28 -28.62
N TRP A 156 -19.48 8.46 -29.16
CA TRP A 156 -19.43 8.75 -30.59
C TRP A 156 -18.12 9.44 -30.98
N PHE A 157 -17.49 8.96 -32.04
CA PHE A 157 -16.22 9.46 -32.55
C PHE A 157 -16.29 9.84 -34.03
N GLU A 158 -15.50 10.84 -34.39
CA GLU A 158 -15.27 11.27 -35.75
C GLU A 158 -14.66 10.15 -36.62
N ALA A 159 -15.39 9.70 -37.64
CA ALA A 159 -14.91 8.69 -38.59
C ALA A 159 -15.23 9.03 -40.06
N GLN A 160 -14.66 8.24 -40.97
CA GLN A 160 -14.92 8.26 -42.41
C GLN A 160 -15.21 6.85 -42.92
N ILE A 161 -16.20 6.71 -43.81
CA ILE A 161 -16.52 5.41 -44.43
C ILE A 161 -15.50 5.08 -45.52
N VAL A 162 -14.88 3.92 -45.41
CA VAL A 162 -13.92 3.38 -46.37
C VAL A 162 -14.58 2.39 -47.32
N ASN A 163 -15.50 1.57 -46.83
CA ASN A 163 -16.18 0.56 -47.63
C ASN A 163 -17.58 0.22 -47.06
N VAL A 164 -18.47 -0.32 -47.90
CA VAL A 164 -19.81 -0.77 -47.51
C VAL A 164 -20.05 -2.17 -48.06
N THR A 165 -20.34 -3.12 -47.18
CA THR A 165 -20.53 -4.54 -47.52
C THR A 165 -21.89 -5.05 -47.06
N ARG A 166 -22.42 -6.08 -47.71
CA ARG A 166 -23.62 -6.80 -47.24
C ARG A 166 -23.21 -8.09 -46.54
N LYS A 167 -23.94 -8.46 -45.49
CA LYS A 167 -23.73 -9.69 -44.73
C LYS A 167 -24.18 -10.90 -45.57
N GLU A 168 -23.26 -11.79 -45.97
CA GLU A 168 -23.63 -13.03 -46.64
C GLU A 168 -24.19 -14.04 -45.63
N LYS A 169 -25.37 -14.60 -45.91
CA LYS A 169 -25.93 -15.71 -45.12
C LYS A 169 -25.08 -16.96 -45.38
N ALA A 170 -24.31 -17.38 -44.39
CA ALA A 170 -23.61 -18.66 -44.41
C ALA A 170 -24.62 -19.82 -44.58
N ALA A 171 -24.46 -20.59 -45.66
CA ALA A 171 -25.20 -21.81 -45.89
C ALA A 171 -24.66 -22.95 -45.01
N ASN A 172 -25.48 -23.47 -44.07
CA ASN A 172 -25.84 -24.90 -43.99
C ASN A 172 -26.77 -25.24 -42.81
N GLU A 173 -27.95 -25.77 -43.19
CA GLU A 173 -28.78 -26.85 -42.59
C GLU A 173 -29.30 -26.72 -41.13
N SER A 174 -30.58 -26.94 -40.78
CA SER A 174 -31.73 -27.56 -41.46
C SER A 174 -33.08 -27.27 -40.77
N SER A 175 -34.14 -27.19 -41.60
CA SER A 175 -35.56 -27.60 -41.44
C SER A 175 -36.57 -26.85 -40.53
N ASP A 176 -37.64 -26.41 -41.21
CA ASP A 176 -39.07 -26.34 -40.87
C ASP A 176 -39.62 -25.32 -39.85
N SER A 177 -40.28 -24.27 -40.37
CA SER A 177 -41.75 -24.26 -40.48
C SER A 177 -42.27 -22.97 -41.13
N ASP A 178 -43.20 -23.15 -42.07
CA ASP A 178 -43.92 -22.11 -42.80
C ASP A 178 -44.80 -21.24 -41.89
N THR A 179 -44.61 -19.92 -41.92
CA THR A 179 -45.73 -18.96 -41.85
C THR A 179 -45.30 -17.61 -42.45
N GLU A 180 -45.72 -17.34 -43.69
CA GLU A 180 -45.71 -15.98 -44.24
C GLU A 180 -46.79 -15.14 -43.55
N SER A 181 -46.44 -13.94 -43.08
CA SER A 181 -46.94 -12.67 -43.64
C SER A 181 -46.78 -11.49 -42.66
N GLU A 182 -46.38 -10.34 -43.22
CA GLU A 182 -46.47 -8.97 -42.66
C GLU A 182 -45.37 -8.49 -41.70
N LEU A 183 -44.19 -8.16 -42.26
CA LEU A 183 -43.32 -7.04 -41.83
C LEU A 183 -42.18 -6.84 -42.86
N GLN A 184 -42.58 -6.52 -44.10
CA GLN A 184 -41.66 -6.38 -45.23
C GLN A 184 -41.37 -4.90 -45.49
N SER A 185 -40.58 -4.28 -44.60
CA SER A 185 -39.94 -2.97 -44.88
C SER A 185 -38.77 -2.61 -43.95
N THR A 186 -38.55 -3.29 -42.81
CA THR A 186 -37.44 -2.99 -41.88
C THR A 186 -36.27 -3.96 -41.93
N ALA A 187 -36.44 -5.13 -42.57
CA ALA A 187 -35.43 -6.20 -42.59
C ALA A 187 -34.25 -5.95 -43.55
N ALA A 188 -34.28 -4.90 -44.39
CA ALA A 188 -33.23 -4.63 -45.38
C ALA A 188 -32.05 -3.80 -44.84
N GLU A 189 -32.20 -3.14 -43.69
CA GLU A 189 -31.19 -2.21 -43.13
C GLU A 189 -30.23 -2.85 -42.11
N GLU A 190 -30.57 -4.03 -41.56
CA GLU A 190 -29.71 -4.75 -40.59
C GLU A 190 -28.61 -5.61 -41.24
N ASP A 191 -28.69 -5.83 -42.55
CA ASP A 191 -27.73 -6.68 -43.30
C ASP A 191 -26.57 -5.88 -43.93
N ILE A 192 -26.45 -4.59 -43.64
CA ILE A 192 -25.40 -3.71 -44.20
C ILE A 192 -24.35 -3.41 -43.12
N LEU A 193 -23.08 -3.68 -43.47
CA LEU A 193 -21.91 -3.42 -42.63
C LEU A 193 -21.09 -2.27 -43.24
N TYR A 194 -20.79 -1.27 -42.41
CA TYR A 194 -19.97 -0.13 -42.76
C TYR A 194 -18.55 -0.33 -42.24
N HIS A 195 -17.57 -0.22 -43.13
CA HIS A 195 -16.16 -0.25 -42.80
C HIS A 195 -15.70 1.19 -42.59
N VAL A 196 -15.46 1.57 -41.34
CA VAL A 196 -15.12 2.94 -40.95
C VAL A 196 -13.67 3.05 -40.51
N LYS A 197 -13.07 4.22 -40.77
CA LYS A 197 -11.76 4.60 -40.25
C LYS A 197 -11.92 5.82 -39.35
N TYR A 198 -11.46 5.73 -38.11
CA TYR A 198 -11.48 6.85 -37.16
C TYR A 198 -10.45 7.91 -37.55
N GLU A 199 -10.82 9.19 -37.44
CA GLU A 199 -10.02 10.31 -37.94
C GLU A 199 -8.80 10.60 -37.04
N ASP A 200 -8.97 10.50 -35.72
CA ASP A 200 -7.93 10.76 -34.72
C ASP A 200 -7.25 9.48 -34.18
N TYR A 201 -7.69 8.30 -34.65
CA TYR A 201 -7.17 6.99 -34.21
C TYR A 201 -6.81 6.09 -35.42
N PRO A 202 -5.88 6.51 -36.29
CA PRO A 202 -5.49 5.74 -37.48
C PRO A 202 -4.90 4.36 -37.15
N GLU A 203 -4.38 4.15 -35.93
CA GLU A 203 -3.83 2.90 -35.41
C GLU A 203 -4.87 1.77 -35.30
N ASN A 204 -6.14 2.10 -35.11
CA ASN A 204 -7.22 1.13 -35.02
C ASN A 204 -7.58 0.50 -36.38
N GLY A 205 -6.99 0.99 -37.48
CA GLY A 205 -7.23 0.49 -38.82
C GLY A 205 -8.66 0.76 -39.30
N VAL A 206 -9.26 -0.25 -39.92
CA VAL A 206 -10.63 -0.20 -40.44
C VAL A 206 -11.52 -1.10 -39.58
N VAL A 207 -12.57 -0.53 -39.01
CA VAL A 207 -13.50 -1.20 -38.08
C VAL A 207 -14.84 -1.43 -38.77
N GLU A 208 -15.43 -2.61 -38.56
CA GLU A 208 -16.73 -2.98 -39.10
C GLU A 208 -17.85 -2.62 -38.11
N LEU A 209 -18.80 -1.80 -38.55
CA LEU A 209 -19.93 -1.34 -37.73
C LEU A 209 -21.27 -1.59 -38.41
N SER A 210 -22.31 -1.73 -37.58
CA SER A 210 -23.69 -1.85 -38.03
C SER A 210 -24.26 -0.50 -38.48
N SER A 211 -25.39 -0.53 -39.20
CA SER A 211 -26.12 0.69 -39.57
C SER A 211 -26.62 1.52 -38.38
N LYS A 212 -26.77 0.91 -37.19
CA LYS A 212 -27.24 1.59 -35.97
C LYS A 212 -26.13 2.39 -35.28
N ASP A 213 -24.88 2.01 -35.50
CA ASP A 213 -23.69 2.57 -34.85
C ASP A 213 -22.96 3.59 -35.73
N VAL A 214 -23.54 3.94 -36.88
CA VAL A 214 -23.02 4.93 -37.81
C VAL A 214 -24.10 5.97 -38.08
N ARG A 215 -23.75 7.25 -37.95
CA ARG A 215 -24.65 8.36 -38.29
C ARG A 215 -23.92 9.49 -38.99
N THR A 216 -24.67 10.37 -39.65
CA THR A 216 -24.12 11.56 -40.30
C THR A 216 -23.33 12.41 -39.30
N ARG A 217 -22.17 12.94 -39.71
CA ARG A 217 -21.32 13.79 -38.85
C ARG A 217 -22.12 14.96 -38.28
N ALA A 218 -22.12 15.07 -36.95
CA ALA A 218 -22.76 16.16 -36.22
C ALA A 218 -22.09 17.49 -36.58
N ARG A 219 -22.92 18.45 -37.02
CA ARG A 219 -22.48 19.77 -37.50
C ARG A 219 -23.23 20.93 -36.87
N THR A 220 -24.45 20.69 -36.40
CA THR A 220 -25.33 21.72 -35.88
C THR A 220 -25.21 21.83 -34.36
N VAL A 221 -24.65 22.95 -33.87
CA VAL A 221 -24.61 23.26 -32.43
C VAL A 221 -25.92 23.95 -32.02
N LEU A 222 -26.64 23.37 -31.07
CA LEU A 222 -27.88 23.89 -30.52
C LEU A 222 -27.57 24.96 -29.47
N LYS A 223 -28.17 26.15 -29.65
CA LYS A 223 -28.05 27.22 -28.66
C LYS A 223 -28.95 26.93 -27.46
N TRP A 224 -28.59 27.47 -26.30
CA TRP A 224 -29.36 27.30 -25.05
C TRP A 224 -30.88 27.46 -25.19
N HIS A 225 -31.36 28.42 -25.99
CA HIS A 225 -32.78 28.69 -26.19
C HIS A 225 -33.52 27.63 -27.01
N GLN A 226 -32.79 26.83 -27.80
CA GLN A 226 -33.35 25.78 -28.67
C GLN A 226 -33.48 24.43 -27.97
N LEU A 227 -32.95 24.30 -26.74
CA LEU A 227 -32.90 23.04 -25.99
C LEU A 227 -34.15 22.88 -25.13
N GLU A 228 -34.87 21.78 -25.32
CA GLU A 228 -36.09 21.43 -24.59
C GLU A 228 -35.87 20.22 -23.67
N VAL A 229 -36.68 20.11 -22.61
CA VAL A 229 -36.64 18.97 -21.68
C VAL A 229 -37.32 17.77 -22.34
N GLY A 230 -36.66 16.62 -22.37
CA GLY A 230 -37.06 15.40 -23.07
C GLY A 230 -36.43 15.24 -24.46
N GLU A 231 -35.68 16.23 -24.94
CA GLU A 231 -34.96 16.14 -26.21
C GLU A 231 -33.69 15.28 -26.05
N VAL A 232 -33.39 14.44 -27.04
CA VAL A 232 -32.17 13.63 -27.10
C VAL A 232 -31.13 14.34 -27.96
N VAL A 233 -30.02 14.71 -27.36
CA VAL A 233 -28.94 15.51 -27.96
C VAL A 233 -27.59 14.83 -27.73
N MET A 234 -26.58 15.21 -28.50
CA MET A 234 -25.21 14.75 -28.27
C MET A 234 -24.46 15.77 -27.40
N VAL A 235 -23.91 15.31 -26.28
CA VAL A 235 -23.24 16.15 -25.26
C VAL A 235 -21.84 15.63 -24.94
N ASN A 236 -20.96 16.52 -24.51
CA ASN A 236 -19.67 16.12 -23.94
C ASN A 236 -19.81 15.83 -22.43
N TYR A 237 -19.42 14.62 -22.01
CA TYR A 237 -19.44 14.21 -20.61
C TYR A 237 -18.27 13.28 -20.27
N ASN A 238 -17.81 13.33 -19.02
CA ASN A 238 -16.78 12.43 -18.51
C ASN A 238 -17.38 11.63 -17.33
N PRO A 239 -17.64 10.31 -17.50
CA PRO A 239 -18.19 9.47 -16.44
C PRO A 239 -17.29 9.37 -15.20
N ASP A 240 -15.97 9.40 -15.37
CA ASP A 240 -14.99 9.24 -14.29
C ASP A 240 -14.75 10.57 -13.55
N GLU A 241 -14.62 11.68 -14.29
CA GLU A 241 -14.44 13.03 -13.76
C GLU A 241 -15.48 14.02 -14.30
N PRO A 242 -16.70 14.10 -13.73
CA PRO A 242 -17.82 14.90 -14.28
C PRO A 242 -17.60 16.42 -14.42
N LYS A 243 -16.49 16.94 -13.90
CA LYS A 243 -16.12 18.36 -13.98
C LYS A 243 -15.16 18.67 -15.13
N GLU A 244 -14.49 17.66 -15.67
CA GLU A 244 -13.55 17.79 -16.76
C GLU A 244 -14.22 17.42 -18.08
N ARG A 245 -13.56 17.76 -19.19
CA ARG A 245 -14.01 17.35 -20.53
C ARG A 245 -13.79 15.85 -20.72
N GLY A 246 -14.73 15.20 -21.37
CA GLY A 246 -14.69 13.77 -21.69
C GLY A 246 -15.00 13.51 -23.16
N PHE A 247 -15.86 12.53 -23.40
CA PHE A 247 -16.25 12.07 -24.73
C PHE A 247 -17.69 12.48 -25.08
N TRP A 248 -18.08 12.23 -26.33
CA TRP A 248 -19.39 12.60 -26.87
C TRP A 248 -20.39 11.46 -26.68
N TYR A 249 -21.48 11.71 -25.96
CA TYR A 249 -22.51 10.74 -25.67
C TYR A 249 -23.89 11.25 -26.08
N ASP A 250 -24.79 10.33 -26.40
CA ASP A 250 -26.21 10.66 -26.54
C ASP A 250 -26.82 10.85 -25.14
N ALA A 251 -27.59 11.92 -24.96
CA ALA A 251 -28.17 12.26 -23.68
C ALA A 251 -29.56 12.86 -23.81
N GLU A 252 -30.47 12.41 -22.95
CA GLU A 252 -31.83 12.95 -22.84
C GLU A 252 -31.85 14.07 -21.79
N ILE A 253 -32.28 15.27 -22.17
CA ILE A 253 -32.30 16.42 -21.25
C ILE A 253 -33.41 16.24 -20.21
N LEU A 254 -33.05 16.10 -18.93
CA LEU A 254 -34.01 15.91 -17.84
C LEU A 254 -34.43 17.21 -17.18
N ARG A 255 -33.48 18.13 -16.98
CA ARG A 255 -33.73 19.38 -16.25
C ARG A 255 -32.84 20.49 -16.76
N LYS A 256 -33.47 21.64 -17.04
CA LYS A 256 -32.82 22.89 -17.41
C LYS A 256 -33.13 23.95 -16.37
N ARG A 257 -32.10 24.64 -15.86
CA ARG A 257 -32.24 25.75 -14.93
C ARG A 257 -31.36 26.90 -15.38
N GLU A 258 -31.94 28.08 -15.46
CA GLU A 258 -31.21 29.30 -15.79
C GLU A 258 -31.35 30.31 -14.66
N THR A 259 -30.22 30.84 -14.21
CA THR A 259 -30.13 31.93 -13.23
C THR A 259 -29.39 33.09 -13.86
N ARG A 260 -29.42 34.28 -13.24
CA ARG A 260 -28.74 35.49 -13.77
C ARG A 260 -27.24 35.30 -14.03
N MET A 261 -26.58 34.39 -13.34
CA MET A 261 -25.12 34.17 -13.43
C MET A 261 -24.74 32.81 -14.02
N ASN A 262 -25.59 31.79 -13.91
CA ASN A 262 -25.26 30.40 -14.25
C ASN A 262 -26.38 29.71 -15.03
N LYS A 263 -25.98 28.93 -16.04
CA LYS A 263 -26.81 27.96 -16.75
C LYS A 263 -26.49 26.55 -16.25
N GLU A 264 -27.49 25.80 -15.86
CA GLU A 264 -27.36 24.44 -15.35
C GLU A 264 -28.25 23.49 -16.15
N MET A 265 -27.65 22.44 -16.70
CA MET A 265 -28.34 21.38 -17.41
C MET A 265 -28.03 20.03 -16.76
N TYR A 266 -29.07 19.23 -16.58
CA TYR A 266 -28.97 17.84 -16.15
C TYR A 266 -29.58 16.95 -17.23
N ALA A 267 -28.85 15.92 -17.62
CA ALA A 267 -29.27 14.99 -18.65
C ALA A 267 -29.04 13.54 -18.20
N LYS A 268 -29.76 12.61 -18.84
CA LYS A 268 -29.56 11.18 -18.74
C LYS A 268 -28.64 10.74 -19.86
N ILE A 269 -27.42 10.34 -19.55
CA ILE A 269 -26.44 9.85 -20.53
C ILE A 269 -26.78 8.40 -20.89
N LEU A 270 -26.77 8.07 -22.18
CA LEU A 270 -27.00 6.73 -22.70
C LEU A 270 -25.66 6.06 -23.01
N LEU A 271 -25.35 4.97 -22.33
CA LEU A 271 -24.10 4.21 -22.49
C LEU A 271 -24.41 2.85 -23.15
N GLY A 272 -24.25 2.80 -24.48
CA GLY A 272 -24.30 1.55 -25.26
C GLY A 272 -25.64 0.80 -25.27
N ASP A 273 -25.62 -0.40 -25.86
CA ASP A 273 -26.82 -1.21 -26.17
C ASP A 273 -27.32 -2.05 -24.98
N ALA A 274 -26.55 -2.16 -23.90
CA ALA A 274 -26.93 -2.93 -22.70
C ALA A 274 -27.99 -2.25 -21.83
N GLY A 275 -28.45 -1.05 -22.21
CA GLY A 275 -29.43 -0.26 -21.46
C GLY A 275 -28.84 0.47 -20.25
N ASP A 276 -27.51 0.51 -20.12
CA ASP A 276 -26.82 1.26 -19.08
C ASP A 276 -26.99 2.76 -19.34
N SER A 277 -27.55 3.47 -18.36
CA SER A 277 -27.75 4.92 -18.46
C SER A 277 -27.41 5.61 -17.14
N LEU A 278 -26.73 6.75 -17.24
CA LEU A 278 -26.38 7.57 -16.09
C LEU A 278 -27.40 8.70 -15.95
N ASN A 279 -28.25 8.60 -14.92
CA ASN A 279 -29.29 9.59 -14.64
C ASN A 279 -28.74 10.78 -13.83
N ASP A 280 -29.36 11.95 -14.00
CA ASP A 280 -29.05 13.20 -13.27
C ASP A 280 -27.59 13.69 -13.44
N CYS A 281 -27.00 13.48 -14.61
CA CYS A 281 -25.65 13.94 -14.93
C CYS A 281 -25.64 15.44 -15.21
N ARG A 282 -24.83 16.20 -14.48
CA ARG A 282 -24.67 17.64 -14.69
C ARG A 282 -23.76 17.91 -15.89
N ILE A 283 -24.30 18.52 -16.94
CA ILE A 283 -23.55 18.88 -18.14
C ILE A 283 -22.85 20.23 -17.92
N ILE A 284 -21.52 20.24 -18.06
CA ILE A 284 -20.69 21.44 -17.89
C ILE A 284 -20.62 22.26 -19.18
N PHE A 285 -20.47 21.59 -20.33
CA PHE A 285 -20.28 22.22 -21.64
C PHE A 285 -21.63 22.51 -22.32
N VAL A 286 -22.40 23.42 -21.73
CA VAL A 286 -23.76 23.78 -22.21
C VAL A 286 -23.78 24.57 -23.53
N ASP A 287 -22.63 25.08 -23.97
CA ASP A 287 -22.48 25.82 -25.24
C ASP A 287 -22.03 24.90 -26.40
N GLU A 288 -21.71 23.63 -26.11
CA GLU A 288 -21.21 22.63 -27.07
C GLU A 288 -22.17 21.43 -27.14
N ILE A 289 -23.46 21.70 -27.37
CA ILE A 289 -24.48 20.65 -27.49
C ILE A 289 -24.84 20.48 -28.96
N TYR A 290 -24.72 19.26 -29.48
CA TYR A 290 -24.93 18.96 -30.88
C TYR A 290 -26.30 18.32 -31.12
N LYS A 291 -26.94 18.73 -32.22
CA LYS A 291 -28.11 18.05 -32.76
C LYS A 291 -27.68 16.68 -33.31
N ILE A 292 -28.45 15.64 -33.00
CA ILE A 292 -28.32 14.34 -33.66
C ILE A 292 -28.93 14.47 -35.06
N GLU A 293 -28.12 14.25 -36.10
CA GLU A 293 -28.56 14.39 -37.48
C GLU A 293 -29.29 13.12 -37.96
N GLU A 294 -30.36 13.29 -38.72
CA GLU A 294 -31.13 12.17 -39.28
C GLU A 294 -30.41 11.54 -40.49
N PRO A 295 -30.59 10.22 -40.72
CA PRO A 295 -30.05 9.52 -41.88
C PRO A 295 -30.52 10.17 -43.19
N GLY A 296 -29.60 10.42 -44.13
CA GLY A 296 -29.90 11.02 -45.44
C GLY A 296 -29.91 12.56 -45.49
N SER A 297 -29.52 13.24 -44.41
CA SER A 297 -29.33 14.70 -44.41
C SER A 297 -28.18 15.12 -45.34
N VAL A 298 -28.51 15.79 -46.45
CA VAL A 298 -27.59 16.16 -47.53
C VAL A 298 -26.39 16.97 -46.99
N SER A 299 -25.18 16.49 -47.26
CA SER A 299 -23.94 17.23 -47.07
C SER A 299 -23.76 18.25 -48.20
N PRO A 300 -23.53 19.54 -47.91
CA PRO A 300 -22.89 20.41 -48.89
C PRO A 300 -21.46 19.90 -49.05
N ALA A 301 -21.19 19.25 -50.18
CA ALA A 301 -19.86 18.82 -50.57
C ALA A 301 -18.88 20.00 -50.47
N SER A 302 -17.70 19.76 -49.87
CA SER A 302 -16.44 20.54 -49.97
C SER A 302 -15.84 21.21 -48.71
N THR A 303 -16.42 21.11 -47.51
CA THR A 303 -15.73 21.60 -46.30
C THR A 303 -15.52 20.50 -45.27
N SER A 304 -14.25 20.25 -44.91
CA SER A 304 -13.89 19.42 -43.76
C SER A 304 -14.63 19.96 -42.53
N PRO A 305 -15.51 19.18 -41.87
CA PRO A 305 -16.20 19.61 -40.67
C PRO A 305 -15.18 20.04 -39.60
N LEU A 306 -15.50 21.09 -38.84
CA LEU A 306 -14.66 21.50 -37.71
C LEU A 306 -14.57 20.34 -36.71
N LYS A 307 -13.35 19.88 -36.41
CA LYS A 307 -13.10 18.85 -35.40
C LYS A 307 -13.68 19.27 -34.05
N ARG A 308 -14.36 18.34 -33.37
CA ARG A 308 -14.83 18.62 -32.01
C ARG A 308 -13.66 18.54 -31.05
N GLN A 309 -13.76 19.26 -29.94
CA GLN A 309 -12.77 19.17 -28.89
C GLN A 309 -13.11 17.97 -28.01
N SER A 310 -12.31 16.91 -28.11
CA SER A 310 -12.50 15.66 -27.37
C SER A 310 -11.41 15.50 -26.30
N GLY A 311 -11.77 14.94 -25.13
CA GLY A 311 -10.84 14.55 -24.07
C GLY A 311 -10.51 15.64 -23.02
N PRO A 312 -9.88 15.24 -21.90
CA PRO A 312 -9.47 16.16 -20.84
C PRO A 312 -8.31 17.04 -21.31
N VAL A 313 -8.47 18.35 -21.19
CA VAL A 313 -7.46 19.30 -21.67
C VAL A 313 -6.28 19.35 -20.69
N CYS A 314 -5.04 19.20 -21.18
CA CYS A 314 -3.87 19.30 -20.32
C CYS A 314 -3.79 20.70 -19.69
N LYS A 315 -3.92 20.80 -18.36
CA LYS A 315 -3.84 22.08 -17.63
C LYS A 315 -2.52 22.83 -17.83
N HIS A 316 -1.44 22.12 -18.19
CA HIS A 316 -0.09 22.69 -18.31
C HIS A 316 0.23 23.21 -19.72
N CYS A 317 -0.09 22.45 -20.77
CA CYS A 317 0.19 22.85 -22.15
C CYS A 317 -1.04 23.32 -22.94
N LYS A 318 -2.25 23.13 -22.38
CA LYS A 318 -3.53 23.40 -23.04
C LYS A 318 -3.63 22.73 -24.42
N ASP A 319 -3.03 21.55 -24.52
CA ASP A 319 -2.91 20.72 -25.72
C ASP A 319 -2.38 21.42 -26.97
N ASN A 320 -1.57 22.47 -26.78
CA ASN A 320 -0.88 23.10 -27.90
C ASN A 320 0.08 22.08 -28.55
N PRO A 321 -0.11 21.72 -29.84
CA PRO A 321 0.71 20.71 -30.50
C PRO A 321 2.17 21.14 -30.66
N ASN A 322 2.43 22.44 -30.74
CA ASN A 322 3.77 23.00 -30.92
C ASN A 322 4.54 23.19 -29.61
N LYS A 323 3.94 22.87 -28.46
CA LYS A 323 4.54 23.06 -27.14
C LYS A 323 4.89 21.71 -26.51
N THR A 324 6.17 21.52 -26.20
CA THR A 324 6.63 20.36 -25.43
C THR A 324 6.02 20.35 -24.03
N CYS A 325 5.55 19.19 -23.56
CA CYS A 325 4.94 19.04 -22.25
C CYS A 325 5.35 17.72 -21.59
N ARG A 326 6.01 17.79 -20.43
CA ARG A 326 6.40 16.62 -19.63
C ARG A 326 5.27 16.04 -18.77
N MET A 327 4.05 16.59 -18.92
CA MET A 327 2.88 16.22 -18.11
C MET A 327 1.87 15.39 -18.90
N CYS A 328 1.57 15.76 -20.15
CA CYS A 328 0.68 14.98 -21.03
C CYS A 328 1.39 14.26 -22.17
N ALA A 329 2.73 14.36 -22.23
CA ALA A 329 3.56 13.68 -23.21
C ALA A 329 4.77 13.06 -22.50
N CYS A 330 5.78 12.61 -23.25
CA CYS A 330 6.93 11.94 -22.66
C CYS A 330 7.55 12.75 -21.49
N HIS A 331 7.66 12.14 -20.32
CA HIS A 331 8.14 12.79 -19.11
C HIS A 331 9.61 13.23 -19.22
N VAL A 332 10.39 12.57 -20.06
CA VAL A 332 11.82 12.85 -20.28
C VAL A 332 11.99 14.03 -21.24
N CYS A 333 11.53 13.91 -22.49
CA CYS A 333 11.77 14.91 -23.53
C CYS A 333 10.65 15.96 -23.65
N GLY A 334 9.44 15.64 -23.18
CA GLY A 334 8.23 16.46 -23.38
C GLY A 334 7.70 16.46 -24.81
N GLY A 335 8.25 15.61 -25.68
CA GLY A 335 7.84 15.46 -27.06
C GLY A 335 6.50 14.75 -27.20
N LYS A 336 5.70 15.18 -28.18
CA LYS A 336 4.38 14.62 -28.55
C LYS A 336 4.43 13.75 -29.82
N GLN A 337 5.62 13.58 -30.38
CA GLN A 337 5.86 12.72 -31.53
C GLN A 337 5.75 11.23 -31.16
N ASP A 338 5.52 10.37 -32.14
CA ASP A 338 5.54 8.90 -32.03
C ASP A 338 4.72 8.34 -30.84
N PRO A 339 3.39 8.60 -30.79
CA PRO A 339 2.52 8.11 -29.71
C PRO A 339 2.44 6.57 -29.68
N ASP A 340 2.63 5.92 -30.83
CA ASP A 340 2.71 4.46 -30.98
C ASP A 340 3.90 3.83 -30.26
N LYS A 341 4.90 4.63 -29.88
CA LYS A 341 6.13 4.20 -29.19
C LYS A 341 6.24 4.77 -27.78
N GLN A 342 5.10 5.09 -27.17
CA GLN A 342 5.01 5.68 -25.84
C GLN A 342 4.37 4.68 -24.84
N LEU A 343 5.03 4.47 -23.72
CA LEU A 343 4.61 3.62 -22.60
C LEU A 343 4.06 4.49 -21.46
N MET A 344 3.06 3.98 -20.74
CA MET A 344 2.47 4.62 -19.56
C MET A 344 2.82 3.83 -18.31
N CYS A 345 3.26 4.51 -17.25
CA CYS A 345 3.60 3.85 -16.00
C CYS A 345 2.37 3.64 -15.10
N ASP A 346 2.11 2.40 -14.68
CA ASP A 346 0.92 2.05 -13.87
C ASP A 346 0.92 2.56 -12.43
N GLU A 347 2.05 3.11 -11.94
CA GLU A 347 2.11 3.71 -10.60
C GLU A 347 1.97 5.24 -10.61
N CYS A 348 2.49 5.92 -11.62
CA CYS A 348 2.50 7.39 -11.66
C CYS A 348 1.72 8.01 -12.81
N ASP A 349 1.16 7.20 -13.70
CA ASP A 349 0.40 7.61 -14.90
C ASP A 349 1.18 8.55 -15.83
N MET A 350 2.51 8.51 -15.77
CA MET A 350 3.38 9.33 -16.62
C MET A 350 3.81 8.55 -17.86
N ALA A 351 3.91 9.25 -18.97
CA ALA A 351 4.25 8.66 -20.26
C ALA A 351 5.75 8.72 -20.58
N PHE A 352 6.28 7.75 -21.31
CA PHE A 352 7.70 7.65 -21.68
C PHE A 352 7.87 7.05 -23.07
N HIS A 353 8.70 7.66 -23.94
CA HIS A 353 9.09 6.99 -25.19
C HIS A 353 10.02 5.83 -24.91
N ILE A 354 9.86 4.72 -25.64
CA ILE A 354 10.75 3.53 -25.52
C ILE A 354 12.23 3.89 -25.67
N TYR A 355 12.56 4.84 -26.55
CA TYR A 355 13.93 5.30 -26.80
C TYR A 355 14.42 6.43 -25.87
N CYS A 356 13.53 7.06 -25.10
CA CYS A 356 13.91 8.04 -24.08
C CYS A 356 14.20 7.40 -22.73
N LEU A 357 13.93 6.10 -22.58
CA LEU A 357 14.30 5.32 -21.40
C LEU A 357 15.82 5.08 -21.36
N ASN A 358 16.33 4.82 -20.16
CA ASN A 358 17.74 4.48 -19.96
C ASN A 358 17.84 3.19 -19.11
N PRO A 359 18.24 2.04 -19.69
CA PRO A 359 18.57 1.85 -21.10
C PRO A 359 17.33 1.99 -22.02
N PRO A 360 17.51 2.39 -23.30
CA PRO A 360 16.40 2.48 -24.25
C PRO A 360 15.87 1.09 -24.60
N LEU A 361 14.56 0.97 -24.70
CA LEU A 361 13.89 -0.27 -25.09
C LEU A 361 13.84 -0.41 -26.61
N SER A 362 14.05 -1.63 -27.11
CA SER A 362 13.99 -1.95 -28.54
C SER A 362 12.55 -2.06 -29.07
N SER A 363 11.62 -2.49 -28.21
CA SER A 363 10.21 -2.68 -28.51
C SER A 363 9.38 -2.43 -27.25
N ILE A 364 8.07 -2.24 -27.44
CA ILE A 364 7.11 -2.22 -26.34
C ILE A 364 7.13 -3.60 -25.66
N PRO A 365 7.30 -3.70 -24.34
CA PRO A 365 7.25 -4.98 -23.61
C PRO A 365 5.87 -5.64 -23.75
N ASP A 366 5.85 -6.98 -23.77
CA ASP A 366 4.61 -7.77 -23.86
C ASP A 366 3.90 -7.96 -22.50
N ASP A 367 4.49 -7.48 -21.40
CA ASP A 367 3.93 -7.59 -20.05
C ASP A 367 2.72 -6.65 -19.87
N GLU A 368 1.69 -7.12 -19.14
CA GLU A 368 0.46 -6.33 -18.87
C GLU A 368 0.71 -5.11 -17.97
N ASP A 369 1.75 -5.16 -17.13
CA ASP A 369 2.13 -4.07 -16.22
C ASP A 369 3.52 -3.53 -16.57
N TRP A 370 3.65 -2.20 -16.67
CA TRP A 370 4.93 -1.51 -16.87
C TRP A 370 5.15 -0.37 -15.87
N TYR A 371 6.35 -0.35 -15.28
CA TYR A 371 6.77 0.68 -14.34
C TYR A 371 7.95 1.48 -14.89
N CYS A 372 7.84 2.81 -14.86
CA CYS A 372 8.94 3.68 -15.26
C CYS A 372 10.14 3.53 -14.31
N PRO A 373 11.36 3.92 -14.73
CA PRO A 373 12.56 3.83 -13.88
C PRO A 373 12.46 4.57 -12.53
N GLU A 374 11.55 5.54 -12.39
CA GLU A 374 11.34 6.24 -11.11
C GLU A 374 10.40 5.50 -10.15
N CYS A 375 9.55 4.62 -10.68
CA CYS A 375 8.53 3.84 -9.97
C CYS A 375 8.94 2.38 -9.78
N ARG A 376 9.76 1.85 -10.70
CA ARG A 376 10.28 0.50 -10.65
C ARG A 376 11.16 0.34 -9.39
N ASN A 377 10.69 -0.46 -8.45
CA ASN A 377 11.54 -0.97 -7.38
C ASN A 377 12.37 -2.10 -7.98
N ASP A 378 13.60 -1.79 -8.43
CA ASP A 378 14.47 -2.83 -8.96
C ASP A 378 14.87 -3.80 -7.84
N ALA A 379 14.24 -4.97 -7.82
CA ALA A 379 14.56 -6.06 -6.90
C ALA A 379 15.93 -6.72 -7.20
N SER A 380 16.67 -6.20 -8.18
CA SER A 380 17.92 -6.76 -8.69
C SER A 380 19.13 -5.81 -8.61
N GLU A 381 18.98 -4.59 -8.08
CA GLU A 381 20.15 -3.72 -7.81
C GLU A 381 20.85 -4.19 -6.52
N VAL A 382 21.85 -5.05 -6.69
CA VAL A 382 22.77 -5.46 -5.63
C VAL A 382 23.59 -4.24 -5.21
N VAL A 383 23.24 -3.66 -4.07
CA VAL A 383 23.97 -2.54 -3.47
C VAL A 383 25.35 -3.02 -3.02
N LEU A 384 26.42 -2.50 -3.62
CA LEU A 384 27.79 -2.69 -3.13
C LEU A 384 27.91 -2.15 -1.69
N ALA A 385 28.72 -2.82 -0.87
CA ALA A 385 28.87 -2.50 0.53
C ALA A 385 29.36 -1.05 0.74
N GLY A 386 28.44 -0.16 1.17
CA GLY A 386 28.76 1.23 1.52
C GLY A 386 27.80 2.27 0.95
N GLU A 387 27.09 1.99 -0.15
CA GLU A 387 26.10 2.93 -0.68
C GLU A 387 24.69 2.69 -0.09
N LYS A 388 23.92 3.76 0.06
CA LYS A 388 22.51 3.68 0.47
C LYS A 388 21.64 3.45 -0.76
N LEU A 389 20.58 2.67 -0.58
CA LEU A 389 19.48 2.56 -1.54
C LEU A 389 18.99 3.97 -1.91
N LYS A 390 18.99 4.33 -3.20
CA LYS A 390 18.45 5.63 -3.63
C LYS A 390 16.94 5.62 -3.41
N GLU A 391 16.47 6.30 -2.38
CA GLU A 391 15.04 6.52 -2.18
C GLU A 391 14.47 7.36 -3.34
N SER A 392 13.27 7.01 -3.82
CA SER A 392 12.64 7.78 -4.89
C SER A 392 12.51 9.26 -4.50
N LYS A 393 12.77 10.17 -5.44
CA LYS A 393 12.71 11.63 -5.20
C LYS A 393 11.32 12.08 -4.72
N LYS A 394 10.27 11.28 -4.96
CA LYS A 394 8.90 11.50 -4.46
C LYS A 394 8.80 11.15 -2.97
N LYS A 395 9.40 10.05 -2.51
CA LYS A 395 9.52 9.71 -1.07
C LYS A 395 10.33 10.75 -0.31
N ALA A 396 11.41 11.29 -0.89
CA ALA A 396 12.25 12.31 -0.26
C ALA A 396 11.57 13.69 -0.08
N LYS A 397 10.53 14.00 -0.89
CA LYS A 397 9.78 15.26 -0.82
C LYS A 397 8.48 15.18 -0.01
N MET A 398 8.08 13.99 0.44
CA MET A 398 6.92 13.84 1.30
C MET A 398 7.20 14.38 2.71
N ALA A 399 6.18 14.92 3.38
CA ALA A 399 6.29 15.38 4.77
C ALA A 399 6.71 14.27 5.76
N SER A 400 6.66 13.00 5.35
CA SER A 400 7.16 11.83 6.07
C SER A 400 8.67 11.60 5.94
N ALA A 401 9.36 12.28 5.01
CA ALA A 401 10.79 12.11 4.72
C ALA A 401 11.71 12.86 5.68
N ASN A 402 11.21 13.93 6.32
CA ASN A 402 11.89 14.57 7.44
C ASN A 402 11.71 13.70 8.69
N SER A 403 12.40 12.56 8.71
CA SER A 403 12.55 11.70 9.89
C SER A 403 13.55 12.25 10.91
N SER A 404 13.94 13.53 10.81
CA SER A 404 14.39 14.28 11.97
C SER A 404 13.20 14.62 12.88
N SER A 405 12.37 13.63 13.22
CA SER A 405 11.56 13.76 14.41
C SER A 405 12.50 13.53 15.58
N GLN A 406 12.94 14.60 16.23
CA GLN A 406 12.83 14.52 17.68
C GLN A 406 11.39 14.09 17.95
N ARG A 407 11.21 12.89 18.52
CA ARG A 407 9.89 12.31 18.81
C ARG A 407 9.18 13.22 19.81
N ASP A 408 8.53 14.24 19.28
CA ASP A 408 7.69 15.12 20.03
C ASP A 408 6.31 14.46 20.11
N TRP A 409 6.08 13.77 21.23
CA TRP A 409 4.72 13.32 21.62
C TRP A 409 3.77 14.51 21.82
N GLY A 410 4.24 15.75 21.64
CA GLY A 410 3.55 17.02 21.41
C GLY A 410 2.38 16.95 20.43
N LYS A 411 2.50 16.22 19.31
CA LYS A 411 1.46 16.16 18.25
C LYS A 411 0.48 14.96 18.31
N GLY A 412 0.64 14.04 19.26
CA GLY A 412 -0.30 12.93 19.51
C GLY A 412 -0.22 11.74 18.54
N MET A 413 -1.17 10.80 18.64
CA MET A 413 -1.13 9.48 17.95
C MET A 413 -1.84 9.42 16.58
N ALA A 414 -2.27 10.56 16.03
CA ALA A 414 -3.16 10.59 14.87
C ALA A 414 -2.51 10.10 13.56
N CYS A 415 -1.22 10.35 13.37
CA CYS A 415 -0.50 10.05 12.13
C CYS A 415 0.67 9.05 12.32
N VAL A 416 0.70 8.34 13.46
CA VAL A 416 1.82 7.47 13.82
C VAL A 416 1.70 6.11 13.10
N GLY A 417 2.79 5.71 12.44
CA GLY A 417 2.95 4.39 11.83
C GLY A 417 3.36 3.31 12.84
N ARG A 418 3.44 2.06 12.36
CA ARG A 418 3.91 0.92 13.16
C ARG A 418 5.40 1.06 13.47
N THR A 419 5.79 0.70 14.68
CA THR A 419 7.20 0.59 15.08
C THR A 419 7.78 -0.81 14.83
N ARG A 420 6.91 -1.83 14.80
CA ARG A 420 7.22 -3.23 14.55
C ARG A 420 6.08 -3.92 13.81
N GLU A 421 6.37 -5.04 13.17
CA GLU A 421 5.35 -5.85 12.49
C GLU A 421 5.35 -7.27 13.03
N CYS A 422 4.17 -7.86 13.22
CA CYS A 422 4.04 -9.25 13.61
C CYS A 422 4.44 -10.16 12.44
N THR A 423 5.59 -10.81 12.59
CA THR A 423 6.15 -11.82 11.66
C THR A 423 5.93 -13.25 12.15
N ILE A 424 5.49 -13.45 13.40
CA ILE A 424 5.22 -14.77 13.99
C ILE A 424 4.19 -15.54 13.16
N VAL A 425 3.18 -14.88 12.63
CA VAL A 425 2.16 -15.49 11.75
C VAL A 425 1.90 -14.57 10.56
N PRO A 426 1.51 -15.10 9.39
CA PRO A 426 1.27 -14.30 8.21
C PRO A 426 0.09 -13.32 8.39
N SER A 427 -0.06 -12.38 7.46
CA SER A 427 -1.12 -11.38 7.54
C SER A 427 -2.53 -11.96 7.44
N ASN A 428 -2.69 -13.05 6.71
CA ASN A 428 -3.94 -13.80 6.52
C ASN A 428 -4.17 -14.93 7.54
N HIS A 429 -3.47 -14.91 8.68
CA HIS A 429 -3.63 -15.95 9.71
C HIS A 429 -5.01 -15.95 10.38
N TYR A 430 -5.63 -17.12 10.48
CA TYR A 430 -6.87 -17.37 11.21
C TYR A 430 -6.59 -17.92 12.62
N GLY A 431 -7.41 -17.51 13.59
CA GLY A 431 -7.29 -17.97 14.98
C GLY A 431 -6.40 -17.08 15.86
N PRO A 432 -6.04 -17.52 17.08
CA PRO A 432 -5.27 -16.72 18.03
C PRO A 432 -3.86 -16.38 17.52
N ILE A 433 -3.31 -15.26 17.99
CA ILE A 433 -1.89 -14.93 17.76
C ILE A 433 -1.06 -15.58 18.87
N PRO A 434 -0.04 -16.41 18.54
CA PRO A 434 0.85 -16.97 19.54
C PRO A 434 1.49 -15.89 20.42
N GLY A 435 1.59 -16.14 21.73
CA GLY A 435 2.12 -15.16 22.68
C GLY A 435 1.15 -14.07 23.13
N VAL A 436 -0.07 -13.99 22.57
CA VAL A 436 -1.05 -12.96 22.89
C VAL A 436 -2.33 -13.57 23.52
N PRO A 437 -2.36 -13.76 24.85
CA PRO A 437 -3.51 -14.36 25.52
C PRO A 437 -4.74 -13.43 25.57
N VAL A 438 -5.93 -14.02 25.75
CA VAL A 438 -7.17 -13.28 26.00
C VAL A 438 -7.03 -12.41 27.25
N GLY A 439 -7.43 -11.15 27.13
CA GLY A 439 -7.26 -10.13 28.16
C GLY A 439 -6.05 -9.23 27.97
N THR A 440 -5.19 -9.47 26.96
CA THR A 440 -4.09 -8.54 26.62
C THR A 440 -4.65 -7.17 26.23
N MET A 441 -4.03 -6.10 26.73
CA MET A 441 -4.53 -4.73 26.62
C MET A 441 -3.51 -3.78 25.98
N TRP A 442 -3.96 -2.93 25.06
CA TRP A 442 -3.13 -1.90 24.42
C TRP A 442 -3.82 -0.54 24.43
N LYS A 443 -3.05 0.52 24.67
CA LYS A 443 -3.60 1.88 24.71
C LYS A 443 -4.10 2.34 23.34
N PHE A 444 -3.36 2.05 22.26
CA PHE A 444 -3.65 2.54 20.90
C PHE A 444 -3.84 1.43 19.87
N ARG A 445 -4.62 1.71 18.82
CA ARG A 445 -4.90 0.78 17.70
C ARG A 445 -3.64 0.34 16.95
N VAL A 446 -2.64 1.21 16.83
CA VAL A 446 -1.36 0.88 16.20
C VAL A 446 -0.65 -0.27 16.92
N GLN A 447 -0.71 -0.32 18.26
CA GLN A 447 -0.09 -1.40 19.03
C GLN A 447 -0.84 -2.74 18.88
N VAL A 448 -2.16 -2.69 18.63
CA VAL A 448 -2.97 -3.88 18.30
C VAL A 448 -2.61 -4.40 16.89
N SER A 449 -2.20 -3.50 16.00
CA SER A 449 -1.69 -3.85 14.67
C SER A 449 -0.29 -4.46 14.74
N GLU A 450 0.59 -3.85 15.52
CA GLU A 450 1.95 -4.35 15.80
C GLU A 450 1.93 -5.77 16.39
N SER A 451 0.94 -6.09 17.25
CA SER A 451 0.79 -7.43 17.83
C SER A 451 0.19 -8.47 16.85
N GLY A 452 -0.21 -8.06 15.63
CA GLY A 452 -0.83 -8.96 14.65
C GLY A 452 -2.29 -9.31 14.92
N VAL A 453 -2.82 -8.99 16.11
CA VAL A 453 -4.20 -9.32 16.51
C VAL A 453 -5.20 -8.66 15.57
N HIS A 454 -5.03 -7.37 15.29
CA HIS A 454 -5.85 -6.64 14.33
C HIS A 454 -5.00 -5.61 13.56
N ARG A 455 -4.56 -5.99 12.36
CA ARG A 455 -3.59 -5.24 11.55
C ARG A 455 -4.07 -3.87 11.04
N PRO A 456 -5.34 -3.65 10.68
CA PRO A 456 -5.80 -2.32 10.27
C PRO A 456 -5.73 -1.29 11.41
N HIS A 457 -5.20 -0.10 11.11
CA HIS A 457 -5.10 0.98 12.10
C HIS A 457 -6.45 1.65 12.41
N VAL A 458 -7.33 1.69 11.41
CA VAL A 458 -8.60 2.45 11.46
C VAL A 458 -9.79 1.53 11.25
N ALA A 459 -9.80 0.75 10.15
CA ALA A 459 -10.93 -0.09 9.75
C ALA A 459 -11.40 -1.01 10.88
N GLY A 460 -12.71 -1.28 10.94
CA GLY A 460 -13.30 -2.16 11.94
C GLY A 460 -13.01 -3.64 11.67
N ILE A 461 -12.95 -4.04 10.40
CA ILE A 461 -12.76 -5.42 9.95
C ILE A 461 -11.40 -5.54 9.25
N HIS A 462 -10.72 -6.65 9.49
CA HIS A 462 -9.54 -7.09 8.75
C HIS A 462 -9.89 -8.37 8.01
N GLY A 463 -9.88 -8.35 6.68
CA GLY A 463 -10.18 -9.52 5.87
C GLY A 463 -9.85 -9.32 4.41
N ARG A 464 -9.96 -10.41 3.64
CA ARG A 464 -9.91 -10.40 2.18
C ARG A 464 -11.24 -10.91 1.66
N SER A 465 -11.81 -10.23 0.66
CA SER A 465 -13.14 -10.53 0.12
C SER A 465 -13.26 -11.95 -0.42
N ASN A 466 -12.16 -12.59 -0.84
CA ASN A 466 -12.14 -13.93 -1.44
C ASN A 466 -11.71 -15.04 -0.47
N ASP A 467 -11.34 -14.72 0.76
CA ASP A 467 -10.86 -15.69 1.76
C ASP A 467 -11.72 -15.63 3.02
N GLY A 468 -11.70 -14.47 3.71
CA GLY A 468 -12.55 -14.19 4.85
C GLY A 468 -11.96 -13.12 5.78
N ALA A 469 -12.61 -12.88 6.90
CA ALA A 469 -12.18 -11.95 7.94
C ALA A 469 -11.36 -12.64 9.04
N TYR A 470 -10.19 -12.08 9.33
CA TYR A 470 -9.25 -12.59 10.34
C TYR A 470 -9.53 -12.00 11.72
N SER A 471 -9.96 -10.73 11.78
CA SER A 471 -10.19 -10.02 13.04
C SER A 471 -11.13 -8.83 12.87
N LEU A 472 -11.77 -8.41 13.96
CA LEU A 472 -12.58 -7.19 13.99
C LEU A 472 -12.47 -6.42 15.31
N VAL A 473 -12.94 -5.16 15.30
CA VAL A 473 -12.94 -4.26 16.46
C VAL A 473 -14.33 -3.72 16.75
N LEU A 474 -14.78 -3.91 18.00
CA LEU A 474 -15.97 -3.26 18.58
C LEU A 474 -15.56 -1.93 19.21
N ALA A 475 -15.80 -0.82 18.50
CA ALA A 475 -15.39 0.52 18.91
C ALA A 475 -16.55 1.53 19.01
N GLY A 476 -17.82 1.10 18.88
CA GLY A 476 -18.98 1.98 18.98
C GLY A 476 -19.04 3.04 17.87
N GLY A 477 -18.52 2.71 16.69
CA GLY A 477 -18.56 3.57 15.51
C GLY A 477 -19.80 3.38 14.64
N TYR A 478 -20.63 2.38 14.97
CA TYR A 478 -21.91 2.08 14.32
C TYR A 478 -22.97 1.97 15.41
N GLU A 479 -24.07 2.69 15.24
CA GLU A 479 -25.19 2.77 16.18
C GLU A 479 -26.01 1.48 16.25
N ASP A 480 -25.90 0.63 15.23
CA ASP A 480 -26.61 -0.66 15.10
C ASP A 480 -25.87 -1.84 15.75
N ASP A 481 -24.66 -1.60 16.29
CA ASP A 481 -23.89 -2.60 17.05
C ASP A 481 -24.60 -2.92 18.37
N ILE A 482 -24.79 -4.21 18.66
CA ILE A 482 -25.38 -4.69 19.92
C ILE A 482 -24.45 -5.72 20.56
N ASP A 483 -23.90 -5.39 21.73
CA ASP A 483 -22.88 -6.23 22.39
C ASP A 483 -23.42 -6.91 23.66
N HIS A 484 -23.56 -8.24 23.61
CA HIS A 484 -23.94 -9.09 24.76
C HIS A 484 -22.73 -9.84 25.35
N GLY A 485 -21.50 -9.47 24.99
CA GLY A 485 -20.28 -10.07 25.53
C GLY A 485 -19.98 -11.40 24.84
N ASN A 486 -20.65 -12.49 25.24
CA ASN A 486 -20.45 -13.82 24.65
C ASN A 486 -21.03 -13.93 23.23
N SER A 487 -21.96 -13.05 22.87
CA SER A 487 -22.45 -12.86 21.51
C SER A 487 -22.63 -11.37 21.25
N PHE A 488 -22.60 -10.97 20.00
CA PHE A 488 -22.90 -9.61 19.59
C PHE A 488 -23.36 -9.57 18.14
N THR A 489 -24.17 -8.56 17.81
CA THR A 489 -24.53 -8.23 16.44
C THR A 489 -23.63 -7.09 15.99
N TYR A 490 -22.84 -7.35 14.95
CA TYR A 490 -21.89 -6.42 14.37
C TYR A 490 -22.45 -5.82 13.09
N THR A 491 -22.18 -4.54 12.84
CA THR A 491 -22.57 -3.87 11.61
C THR A 491 -21.42 -3.82 10.60
N GLY A 492 -21.73 -4.07 9.34
CA GLY A 492 -20.80 -4.00 8.22
C GLY A 492 -20.20 -2.60 8.07
N SER A 493 -19.09 -2.54 7.33
CA SER A 493 -18.45 -1.29 6.94
C SER A 493 -19.10 -0.67 5.68
N GLY A 494 -18.86 0.62 5.46
CA GLY A 494 -19.37 1.34 4.28
C GLY A 494 -20.74 1.98 4.49
N GLY A 495 -21.42 2.32 3.40
CA GLY A 495 -22.68 3.09 3.42
C GLY A 495 -22.48 4.53 3.91
N ARG A 496 -21.29 5.11 3.69
CA ARG A 496 -20.82 6.39 4.24
C ARG A 496 -20.11 7.19 3.18
N ASP A 497 -20.42 8.48 3.09
CA ASP A 497 -19.62 9.42 2.31
C ASP A 497 -18.34 9.80 3.06
N LEU A 498 -17.22 9.26 2.59
CA LEU A 498 -15.88 9.55 3.11
C LEU A 498 -15.12 10.58 2.27
N SER A 499 -15.81 11.32 1.39
CA SER A 499 -15.24 12.44 0.64
C SER A 499 -14.57 13.46 1.59
N GLY A 500 -13.52 14.12 1.09
CA GLY A 500 -12.73 15.06 1.89
C GLY A 500 -11.82 14.39 2.92
N ASN A 501 -11.28 13.20 2.61
CA ASN A 501 -10.31 12.48 3.44
C ASN A 501 -10.82 12.14 4.85
N LYS A 502 -12.14 11.92 4.99
CA LYS A 502 -12.72 11.46 6.26
C LYS A 502 -12.36 10.00 6.52
N ARG A 503 -12.42 9.59 7.78
CA ARG A 503 -12.22 8.20 8.21
C ARG A 503 -13.48 7.56 8.78
N THR A 504 -14.42 8.39 9.21
CA THR A 504 -15.73 8.02 9.74
C THR A 504 -16.73 9.08 9.32
N ALA A 505 -17.95 8.68 8.99
CA ALA A 505 -19.09 9.53 8.73
C ALA A 505 -20.36 8.80 9.21
N GLU A 506 -21.48 9.49 9.25
CA GLU A 506 -22.79 8.87 9.46
C GLU A 506 -23.22 8.10 8.20
N GLN A 507 -24.18 7.19 8.35
CA GLN A 507 -24.69 6.45 7.21
C GLN A 507 -25.41 7.41 6.24
N SER A 508 -25.07 7.31 4.95
CA SER A 508 -25.61 8.17 3.89
C SER A 508 -26.08 7.39 2.66
N CYS A 509 -25.81 6.09 2.60
CA CYS A 509 -26.26 5.19 1.53
C CYS A 509 -26.25 3.74 2.01
N ASP A 510 -26.87 2.86 1.23
CA ASP A 510 -26.97 1.44 1.52
C ASP A 510 -25.59 0.75 1.51
N GLN A 511 -25.37 -0.12 2.50
CA GLN A 511 -24.20 -0.98 2.53
C GLN A 511 -24.30 -2.09 1.49
N LYS A 512 -23.17 -2.43 0.89
CA LYS A 512 -23.06 -3.55 -0.07
C LYS A 512 -22.34 -4.73 0.57
N LEU A 513 -22.67 -5.96 0.15
CA LEU A 513 -21.94 -7.17 0.55
C LEU A 513 -20.67 -7.34 -0.29
N THR A 514 -19.77 -6.36 -0.22
CA THR A 514 -18.49 -6.38 -0.94
C THR A 514 -17.33 -6.19 0.05
N ASN A 515 -16.10 -6.36 -0.42
CA ASN A 515 -14.88 -6.06 0.34
C ASN A 515 -14.86 -6.73 1.73
N MET A 516 -14.80 -5.93 2.80
CA MET A 516 -14.74 -6.41 4.19
C MET A 516 -16.04 -7.06 4.66
N ASN A 517 -17.18 -6.64 4.11
CA ASN A 517 -18.49 -7.20 4.45
C ASN A 517 -18.59 -8.63 3.91
N ARG A 518 -18.22 -8.81 2.63
CA ARG A 518 -18.10 -10.14 2.02
C ARG A 518 -17.09 -11.02 2.76
N ALA A 519 -15.93 -10.45 3.12
CA ALA A 519 -14.92 -11.17 3.89
C ALA A 519 -15.49 -11.72 5.21
N LEU A 520 -16.26 -10.91 5.96
CA LEU A 520 -16.86 -11.37 7.21
C LEU A 520 -17.98 -12.39 6.98
N ALA A 521 -18.76 -12.25 5.91
CA ALA A 521 -19.80 -13.22 5.55
C ALA A 521 -19.23 -14.60 5.21
N LEU A 522 -18.06 -14.66 4.53
CA LEU A 522 -17.36 -15.92 4.23
C LEU A 522 -16.90 -16.71 5.46
N ASN A 523 -16.85 -16.08 6.65
CA ASN A 523 -16.57 -16.81 7.89
C ASN A 523 -17.75 -17.67 8.36
N CYS A 524 -18.96 -17.37 7.90
CA CYS A 524 -20.14 -18.17 8.18
C CYS A 524 -20.00 -19.54 7.52
N SER A 525 -20.29 -20.62 8.26
CA SER A 525 -20.29 -21.99 7.70
C SER A 525 -21.55 -22.26 6.88
N ALA A 526 -21.83 -21.39 5.92
CA ALA A 526 -22.93 -21.49 4.97
C ALA A 526 -22.46 -20.89 3.62
N PRO A 527 -23.01 -21.34 2.48
CA PRO A 527 -22.74 -20.71 1.19
C PRO A 527 -23.04 -19.21 1.23
N ILE A 528 -22.23 -18.43 0.49
CA ILE A 528 -22.42 -16.99 0.41
C ILE A 528 -23.75 -16.69 -0.31
N ASN A 529 -24.55 -15.78 0.24
CA ASN A 529 -25.79 -15.30 -0.35
C ASN A 529 -25.87 -13.78 -0.22
N ASP A 530 -25.83 -13.11 -1.37
CA ASP A 530 -25.70 -11.66 -1.46
C ASP A 530 -27.05 -10.92 -1.34
N LYS A 531 -28.18 -11.64 -1.32
CA LYS A 531 -29.53 -11.05 -1.25
C LYS A 531 -30.15 -11.11 0.14
N ASP A 532 -30.24 -12.31 0.72
CA ASP A 532 -30.94 -12.53 1.99
C ASP A 532 -29.98 -12.77 3.16
N GLY A 533 -28.69 -12.96 2.86
CA GLY A 533 -27.71 -13.46 3.81
C GLY A 533 -27.83 -14.98 4.04
N ALA A 534 -27.14 -15.49 5.05
CA ALA A 534 -27.14 -16.91 5.36
C ALA A 534 -26.98 -17.20 6.86
N GLU A 535 -27.50 -18.35 7.29
CA GLU A 535 -27.40 -18.88 8.65
C GLU A 535 -26.73 -20.26 8.63
N ALA A 536 -25.67 -20.41 9.43
CA ALA A 536 -24.92 -21.66 9.52
C ALA A 536 -25.67 -22.67 10.39
N LYS A 537 -25.91 -23.88 9.84
CA LYS A 537 -26.46 -25.01 10.60
C LYS A 537 -25.51 -25.45 11.72
N ASP A 538 -24.22 -25.55 11.38
CA ASP A 538 -23.14 -25.75 12.36
C ASP A 538 -22.21 -24.52 12.37
N TRP A 539 -22.59 -23.52 13.16
CA TRP A 539 -21.84 -22.27 13.27
C TRP A 539 -20.41 -22.45 13.84
N ARG A 540 -20.14 -23.55 14.56
CA ARG A 540 -18.80 -23.84 15.08
C ARG A 540 -17.83 -24.31 14.00
N ALA A 541 -18.31 -24.82 12.86
CA ALA A 541 -17.46 -25.13 11.72
C ALA A 541 -16.96 -23.86 10.98
N GLY A 542 -17.50 -22.68 11.31
CA GLY A 542 -17.13 -21.40 10.69
C GLY A 542 -15.69 -20.96 10.98
N LYS A 543 -15.16 -20.09 10.11
CA LYS A 543 -13.79 -19.57 10.25
C LYS A 543 -13.68 -18.64 11.48
N PRO A 544 -12.65 -18.79 12.32
CA PRO A 544 -12.51 -18.02 13.56
C PRO A 544 -12.15 -16.54 13.29
N VAL A 545 -12.75 -15.64 14.07
CA VAL A 545 -12.51 -14.19 14.03
C VAL A 545 -11.96 -13.74 15.38
N ARG A 546 -10.79 -13.10 15.39
CA ARG A 546 -10.25 -12.44 16.60
C ARG A 546 -11.03 -11.17 16.90
N VAL A 547 -11.56 -11.04 18.12
CA VAL A 547 -12.37 -9.88 18.52
C VAL A 547 -11.60 -9.00 19.50
N VAL A 548 -11.54 -7.71 19.17
CA VAL A 548 -10.98 -6.67 20.04
C VAL A 548 -12.08 -5.71 20.46
N ARG A 549 -12.23 -5.45 21.77
CA ARG A 549 -13.12 -4.41 22.29
C ARG A 549 -12.35 -3.16 22.63
N ASN A 550 -12.86 -1.99 22.24
CA ASN A 550 -12.27 -0.69 22.52
C ASN A 550 -13.16 0.13 23.48
N VAL A 551 -12.53 0.97 24.30
CA VAL A 551 -13.19 1.87 25.26
C VAL A 551 -14.32 2.72 24.66
N LYS A 552 -14.22 3.11 23.38
CA LYS A 552 -15.25 3.89 22.68
C LYS A 552 -16.60 3.16 22.59
N GLY A 553 -16.60 1.82 22.61
CA GLY A 553 -17.82 1.01 22.68
C GLY A 553 -18.53 1.08 24.04
N GLY A 554 -17.89 1.65 25.06
CA GLY A 554 -18.42 1.75 26.43
C GLY A 554 -19.70 2.57 26.57
N LYS A 555 -20.05 3.37 25.56
CA LYS A 555 -21.33 4.12 25.53
C LYS A 555 -22.54 3.19 25.47
N HIS A 556 -22.40 2.03 24.83
CA HIS A 556 -23.50 1.10 24.55
C HIS A 556 -23.22 -0.32 25.06
N SER A 557 -21.96 -0.63 25.40
CA SER A 557 -21.53 -1.95 25.89
C SER A 557 -20.89 -1.87 27.27
N LYS A 558 -21.43 -2.64 28.22
CA LYS A 558 -20.79 -2.87 29.53
C LYS A 558 -19.54 -3.77 29.47
N TYR A 559 -19.28 -4.41 28.33
CA TYR A 559 -18.17 -5.35 28.13
C TYR A 559 -16.90 -4.66 27.61
N ALA A 560 -17.04 -3.43 27.09
CA ALA A 560 -15.91 -2.61 26.67
C ALA A 560 -14.91 -2.39 27.82
N PRO A 561 -13.60 -2.34 27.53
CA PRO A 561 -12.61 -2.04 28.56
C PRO A 561 -12.75 -0.59 29.05
N ARG A 562 -12.29 -0.32 30.27
CA ARG A 562 -12.27 1.04 30.84
C ARG A 562 -11.33 1.99 30.10
N GLU A 563 -10.32 1.42 29.43
CA GLU A 563 -9.30 2.17 28.72
C GLU A 563 -8.76 1.33 27.56
N GLY A 564 -8.35 1.99 26.47
CA GLY A 564 -7.64 1.35 25.37
C GLY A 564 -8.44 0.29 24.61
N ASN A 565 -7.74 -0.78 24.23
CA ASN A 565 -8.20 -1.93 23.46
C ASN A 565 -7.89 -3.20 24.24
N ARG A 566 -8.77 -4.20 24.20
CA ARG A 566 -8.56 -5.50 24.82
C ARG A 566 -8.90 -6.62 23.86
N TYR A 567 -8.04 -7.63 23.76
CA TYR A 567 -8.32 -8.85 23.00
C TYR A 567 -9.23 -9.77 23.82
N ASP A 568 -10.39 -10.14 23.26
CA ASP A 568 -11.46 -10.86 23.98
C ASP A 568 -11.64 -12.31 23.52
N GLY A 569 -10.81 -12.75 22.59
CA GLY A 569 -10.75 -14.13 22.09
C GLY A 569 -11.39 -14.32 20.72
N ILE A 570 -11.70 -15.58 20.46
CA ILE A 570 -12.21 -16.09 19.20
C ILE A 570 -13.74 -16.16 19.17
N TYR A 571 -14.29 -15.65 18.09
CA TYR A 571 -15.71 -15.69 17.77
C TYR A 571 -15.92 -16.26 16.38
N LYS A 572 -17.10 -16.78 16.11
CA LYS A 572 -17.52 -17.29 14.80
C LYS A 572 -18.83 -16.65 14.38
N VAL A 573 -18.99 -16.48 13.07
CA VAL A 573 -20.21 -15.92 12.47
C VAL A 573 -21.28 -17.00 12.42
N VAL A 574 -22.37 -16.79 13.15
CA VAL A 574 -23.52 -17.69 13.20
C VAL A 574 -24.42 -17.46 12.00
N LYS A 575 -24.70 -16.18 11.72
CA LYS A 575 -25.50 -15.77 10.57
C LYS A 575 -25.21 -14.31 10.22
N TYR A 576 -25.55 -13.94 8.99
CA TYR A 576 -25.51 -12.57 8.51
C TYR A 576 -26.74 -12.29 7.64
N TRP A 577 -27.24 -11.06 7.66
CA TRP A 577 -28.43 -10.64 6.94
C TRP A 577 -28.40 -9.12 6.68
N PRO A 578 -29.04 -8.63 5.60
CA PRO A 578 -29.28 -7.20 5.43
C PRO A 578 -30.51 -6.77 6.25
N GLU A 579 -30.45 -5.60 6.86
CA GLU A 579 -31.55 -5.01 7.64
C GLU A 579 -31.52 -3.49 7.49
N THR A 580 -32.68 -2.83 7.57
CA THR A 580 -32.72 -1.36 7.64
C THR A 580 -32.18 -0.91 9.00
N GLY A 581 -31.05 -0.22 9.00
CA GLY A 581 -30.41 0.32 10.21
C GLY A 581 -31.19 1.50 10.79
N LYS A 582 -30.77 1.96 11.98
CA LYS A 582 -31.43 3.10 12.66
C LYS A 582 -31.43 4.40 11.86
N SER A 583 -30.46 4.58 10.96
CA SER A 583 -30.34 5.75 10.09
C SER A 583 -31.21 5.65 8.82
N GLY A 584 -31.98 4.57 8.65
CA GLY A 584 -32.93 4.40 7.53
C GLY A 584 -32.35 3.79 6.26
N PHE A 585 -31.05 3.48 6.25
CA PHE A 585 -30.36 2.82 5.13
C PHE A 585 -30.16 1.34 5.39
N LEU A 586 -30.00 0.55 4.34
CA LEU A 586 -29.66 -0.88 4.45
C LEU A 586 -28.26 -1.05 5.04
N VAL A 587 -28.15 -1.85 6.10
CA VAL A 587 -26.89 -2.24 6.73
C VAL A 587 -26.78 -3.76 6.77
N TRP A 588 -25.56 -4.27 6.61
CA TRP A 588 -25.30 -5.70 6.76
C TRP A 588 -25.00 -6.01 8.23
N ARG A 589 -25.72 -6.96 8.79
CA ARG A 589 -25.57 -7.37 10.19
C ARG A 589 -25.00 -8.77 10.28
N TYR A 590 -24.15 -8.99 11.28
CA TYR A 590 -23.47 -10.24 11.52
C TYR A 590 -23.65 -10.64 12.98
N LEU A 591 -24.24 -11.80 13.25
CA LEU A 591 -24.31 -12.36 14.59
C LEU A 591 -23.04 -13.17 14.84
N LEU A 592 -22.20 -12.70 15.77
CA LEU A 592 -21.01 -13.40 16.22
C LEU A 592 -21.23 -14.02 17.59
N ARG A 593 -20.73 -15.25 17.76
CA ARG A 593 -20.77 -15.97 19.05
C ARG A 593 -19.38 -16.48 19.41
N ARG A 594 -19.05 -16.37 20.70
CA ARG A 594 -17.75 -16.76 21.24
C ARG A 594 -17.59 -18.27 21.19
N ASP A 595 -16.44 -18.72 20.69
CA ASP A 595 -16.03 -20.12 20.60
C ASP A 595 -14.54 -20.20 20.94
N ASP A 596 -14.25 -20.02 22.22
CA ASP A 596 -12.89 -19.90 22.75
C ASP A 596 -12.85 -20.50 24.16
N GLU A 597 -11.88 -21.39 24.39
CA GLU A 597 -11.67 -22.09 25.66
C GLU A 597 -11.16 -21.17 26.76
N GLU A 598 -10.48 -20.08 26.40
CA GLU A 598 -9.97 -19.11 27.36
C GLU A 598 -11.14 -18.34 28.00
N PRO A 599 -11.16 -18.10 29.32
CA PRO A 599 -12.28 -17.43 29.97
C PRO A 599 -12.39 -15.96 29.53
N ALA A 600 -13.62 -15.49 29.32
CA ALA A 600 -13.87 -14.13 28.87
C ALA A 600 -13.38 -13.08 29.91
N PRO A 601 -12.68 -11.99 29.52
CA PRO A 601 -12.01 -11.08 30.45
C PRO A 601 -12.88 -10.38 31.50
N TRP A 602 -14.19 -10.24 31.26
CA TRP A 602 -15.11 -9.59 32.21
C TRP A 602 -15.67 -10.54 33.27
N THR A 603 -15.53 -11.86 33.08
CA THR A 603 -15.94 -12.87 34.06
C THR A 603 -15.00 -12.89 35.26
N LYS A 604 -15.43 -13.53 36.37
CA LYS A 604 -14.58 -13.68 37.56
C LYS A 604 -13.31 -14.47 37.21
N GLU A 605 -13.48 -15.60 36.51
CA GLU A 605 -12.38 -16.47 36.06
C GLU A 605 -11.42 -15.73 35.12
N GLY A 606 -11.94 -14.95 34.17
CA GLY A 606 -11.13 -14.14 33.26
C GLY A 606 -10.31 -13.07 33.99
N LYS A 607 -10.91 -12.35 34.94
CA LYS A 607 -10.20 -11.37 35.77
C LYS A 607 -9.10 -12.00 36.62
N ASP A 608 -9.39 -13.16 37.22
CA ASP A 608 -8.41 -13.90 38.01
C ASP A 608 -7.25 -14.39 37.14
N ARG A 609 -7.55 -14.89 35.92
CA ARG A 609 -6.52 -15.28 34.94
C ARG A 609 -5.68 -14.10 34.47
N MET A 610 -6.27 -12.95 34.15
CA MET A 610 -5.52 -11.75 33.78
C MET A 610 -4.56 -11.31 34.89
N LYS A 611 -5.01 -11.39 36.15
CA LYS A 611 -4.18 -11.09 37.32
C LYS A 611 -3.05 -12.10 37.49
N LYS A 612 -3.31 -13.40 37.31
CA LYS A 612 -2.31 -14.47 37.36
C LYS A 612 -1.24 -14.32 36.28
N LEU A 613 -1.65 -13.96 35.07
CA LEU A 613 -0.76 -13.72 33.93
C LEU A 613 -0.05 -12.36 33.98
N GLY A 614 -0.38 -11.49 34.95
CA GLY A 614 0.23 -10.18 35.10
C GLY A 614 -0.03 -9.23 33.92
N LEU A 615 -1.17 -9.37 33.25
CA LEU A 615 -1.48 -8.57 32.06
C LEU A 615 -1.77 -7.11 32.45
N THR A 616 -0.96 -6.20 31.95
CA THR A 616 -1.10 -4.74 32.15
C THR A 616 -1.36 -4.02 30.83
N MET A 617 -1.87 -2.79 30.92
CA MET A 617 -2.05 -1.92 29.76
C MET A 617 -0.70 -1.62 29.11
N GLN A 618 -0.56 -1.96 27.83
CA GLN A 618 0.65 -1.68 27.07
C GLN A 618 0.59 -0.26 26.48
N TYR A 619 1.63 0.53 26.73
CA TYR A 619 1.81 1.87 26.18
C TYR A 619 2.95 1.89 25.16
N PRO A 620 2.94 2.81 24.18
CA PRO A 620 4.10 3.01 23.33
C PRO A 620 5.33 3.40 24.15
N GLU A 621 6.52 3.01 23.70
CA GLU A 621 7.78 3.33 24.38
C GLU A 621 7.95 4.85 24.55
N GLY A 622 8.32 5.30 25.75
CA GLY A 622 8.47 6.72 26.08
C GLY A 622 7.16 7.51 26.23
N TYR A 623 5.99 6.91 26.00
CA TYR A 623 4.70 7.59 26.11
C TYR A 623 4.40 8.09 27.53
N LEU A 624 4.61 7.25 28.55
CA LEU A 624 4.34 7.60 29.94
C LEU A 624 5.26 8.72 30.45
N GLU A 625 6.53 8.70 30.03
CA GLU A 625 7.51 9.74 30.36
C GLU A 625 7.14 11.08 29.72
N ALA A 626 6.70 11.05 28.45
CA ALA A 626 6.26 12.25 27.75
C ALA A 626 4.98 12.85 28.33
N VAL A 627 4.01 12.02 28.76
CA VAL A 627 2.81 12.49 29.46
C VAL A 627 3.19 13.11 30.80
N ALA A 628 4.05 12.46 31.59
CA ALA A 628 4.53 12.98 32.86
C ALA A 628 5.28 14.32 32.71
N ASN A 629 6.07 14.48 31.64
CA ASN A 629 6.73 15.76 31.35
C ASN A 629 5.73 16.84 30.93
N LYS A 630 4.73 16.50 30.10
CA LYS A 630 3.65 17.43 29.73
C LYS A 630 2.81 17.88 30.93
N ASP A 631 2.54 16.98 31.88
CA ASP A 631 1.77 17.31 33.08
C ASP A 631 2.60 18.20 34.02
N LYS A 632 3.91 17.94 34.18
CA LYS A 632 4.83 18.84 34.88
C LYS A 632 4.94 20.21 34.22
N GLU A 633 5.00 20.27 32.89
CA GLU A 633 4.99 21.55 32.15
C GLU A 633 3.68 22.33 32.34
N LYS A 634 2.54 21.63 32.42
CA LYS A 634 1.24 22.26 32.71
C LYS A 634 1.12 22.72 34.16
N GLU A 635 1.68 21.97 35.11
CA GLU A 635 1.75 22.40 36.52
C GLU A 635 2.68 23.62 36.68
N ASN A 636 3.85 23.63 36.02
CA ASN A 636 4.75 24.78 36.02
C ASN A 636 4.10 26.02 35.38
N LYS A 637 3.35 25.86 34.27
CA LYS A 637 2.59 26.96 33.66
C LYS A 637 1.43 27.48 34.52
N ARG A 638 0.87 26.65 35.40
CA ARG A 638 -0.16 27.07 36.36
C ARG A 638 0.45 27.74 37.61
N GLY A 639 1.71 27.45 37.92
CA GLY A 639 2.45 28.10 39.01
C GLY A 639 2.95 29.50 38.68
N ASP A 640 3.22 29.80 37.40
CA ASP A 640 3.73 31.11 36.95
C ASP A 640 2.64 32.19 36.77
N GLU A 641 1.35 31.84 36.81
CA GLU A 641 0.24 32.81 36.69
C GLU A 641 -0.27 33.37 38.04
N GLU A 642 0.34 33.00 39.17
CA GLU A 642 -0.08 33.44 40.52
C GLU A 642 0.80 34.53 41.17
N CYS A 643 1.45 35.39 40.37
CA CYS A 643 2.08 36.60 40.90
C CYS A 643 1.94 37.80 39.95
N GLU A 644 0.80 38.52 40.02
CA GLU A 644 0.73 39.99 39.92
C GLU A 644 -0.70 40.56 40.18
N THR A 645 -0.95 40.94 41.43
CA THR A 645 -1.74 42.10 41.95
C THR A 645 -3.25 42.33 41.65
N PRO A 646 -3.97 43.09 42.52
CA PRO A 646 -5.38 42.84 42.86
C PRO A 646 -6.39 43.86 42.30
N GLY A 647 -7.65 43.45 42.07
CA GLY A 647 -8.73 44.43 41.87
C GLY A 647 -10.09 43.93 41.38
N LYS A 648 -11.07 43.98 42.30
CA LYS A 648 -12.52 44.23 42.07
C LYS A 648 -13.39 43.14 41.43
N GLY A 649 -13.82 42.24 42.31
CA GLY A 649 -15.17 41.69 42.51
C GLY A 649 -16.22 41.69 41.39
N LYS A 650 -16.77 40.49 41.13
CA LYS A 650 -18.24 40.26 41.06
C LYS A 650 -18.62 38.77 41.22
N ARG A 651 -19.27 38.52 42.35
CA ARG A 651 -20.28 37.49 42.68
C ARG A 651 -20.17 36.06 42.11
N LYS A 652 -19.74 35.20 43.03
CA LYS A 652 -20.03 33.77 43.23
C LYS A 652 -21.54 33.45 43.12
N ARG A 653 -21.91 32.43 42.34
CA ARG A 653 -23.10 31.59 42.57
C ARG A 653 -22.63 30.14 42.77
N LYS A 654 -22.86 29.64 43.98
CA LYS A 654 -22.70 28.23 44.40
C LYS A 654 -23.87 27.39 43.89
N SER A 655 -23.58 26.10 43.70
CA SER A 655 -24.38 24.89 44.01
C SER A 655 -24.10 23.84 42.93
N ALA A 656 -23.89 22.55 43.17
CA ALA A 656 -23.59 21.69 44.31
C ALA A 656 -23.24 20.32 43.65
N GLY A 657 -22.32 19.53 44.18
CA GLY A 657 -22.08 18.17 43.65
C GLY A 657 -20.78 17.53 44.13
N ASP A 658 -20.90 16.78 45.22
CA ASP A 658 -20.07 15.69 45.74
C ASP A 658 -18.54 15.71 45.58
N GLU A 659 -17.89 15.79 46.74
CA GLU A 659 -16.51 15.40 46.96
C GLU A 659 -16.32 13.90 46.68
N ILE A 660 -15.57 13.57 45.62
CA ILE A 660 -14.88 12.28 45.52
C ILE A 660 -13.41 12.53 45.77
N LYS A 661 -12.95 12.17 46.97
CA LYS A 661 -11.54 12.14 47.36
C LYS A 661 -10.73 11.26 46.41
N LEU A 662 -9.76 11.86 45.72
CA LEU A 662 -8.66 11.15 45.06
C LEU A 662 -7.78 10.49 46.12
N PRO A 663 -7.40 9.20 46.00
CA PRO A 663 -6.45 8.60 46.91
C PRO A 663 -5.03 9.12 46.59
N THR A 664 -4.41 9.68 47.62
CA THR A 664 -3.00 10.05 47.70
C THR A 664 -2.09 8.86 47.40
N SER A 665 -1.05 9.13 46.61
CA SER A 665 0.04 8.21 46.26
C SER A 665 0.72 7.60 47.49
N PRO A 666 0.88 6.26 47.58
CA PRO A 666 1.94 5.69 48.37
C PRO A 666 3.21 5.61 47.52
N ARG A 667 4.22 6.42 47.90
CA ARG A 667 5.64 6.17 47.64
C ARG A 667 5.97 4.74 48.10
N GLY A 668 6.04 3.82 47.16
CA GLY A 668 6.52 2.46 47.37
C GLY A 668 7.02 1.92 46.04
N THR A 669 8.23 1.36 46.03
CA THR A 669 8.73 0.58 44.90
C THR A 669 7.68 -0.46 44.50
N PRO A 670 7.38 -0.64 43.20
CA PRO A 670 6.33 -1.56 42.80
C PRO A 670 6.71 -2.98 43.25
N LYS A 671 5.96 -3.53 44.20
CA LYS A 671 6.05 -4.95 44.55
C LYS A 671 5.87 -5.74 43.25
N LYS A 672 6.90 -6.49 42.83
CA LYS A 672 6.81 -7.42 41.68
C LYS A 672 5.58 -8.28 41.90
N THR A 673 4.56 -8.09 41.07
CA THR A 673 3.35 -8.90 41.11
C THR A 673 3.78 -10.32 40.73
N LYS A 674 3.57 -11.30 41.61
CA LYS A 674 3.93 -12.71 41.33
C LYS A 674 3.10 -13.18 40.13
N VAL A 675 3.74 -13.35 38.98
CA VAL A 675 3.16 -13.93 37.76
C VAL A 675 3.19 -15.46 37.88
N GLU A 676 2.13 -16.15 37.48
CA GLU A 676 2.16 -17.62 37.40
C GLU A 676 3.16 -18.07 36.32
N PRO A 677 4.05 -19.04 36.60
CA PRO A 677 4.99 -19.56 35.62
C PRO A 677 4.29 -20.15 34.39
N TYR A 678 4.91 -20.03 33.22
CA TYR A 678 4.44 -20.68 32.00
C TYR A 678 4.45 -22.20 32.17
N LYS A 679 3.37 -22.88 31.75
CA LYS A 679 3.23 -24.33 31.88
C LYS A 679 3.50 -25.01 30.54
N LEU A 680 4.63 -25.70 30.46
CA LEU A 680 4.94 -26.59 29.34
C LEU A 680 4.16 -27.91 29.45
N THR A 681 3.67 -28.41 28.32
CA THR A 681 3.05 -29.75 28.24
C THR A 681 4.11 -30.84 28.43
N SER A 682 3.68 -32.05 28.80
CA SER A 682 4.60 -33.20 28.93
C SER A 682 5.32 -33.50 27.61
N GLN A 683 4.65 -33.29 26.48
CA GLN A 683 5.22 -33.46 25.15
C GLN A 683 6.28 -32.39 24.83
N GLN A 684 6.02 -31.12 25.15
CA GLN A 684 7.00 -30.04 24.96
C GLN A 684 8.25 -30.27 25.80
N LYS A 685 8.12 -30.75 27.04
CA LYS A 685 9.26 -31.08 27.90
C LYS A 685 10.10 -32.23 27.36
N ALA A 686 9.46 -33.24 26.76
CA ALA A 686 10.17 -34.34 26.10
C ALA A 686 10.96 -33.81 24.90
N LEU A 687 10.32 -33.04 24.02
CA LEU A 687 10.99 -32.45 22.84
C LEU A 687 12.15 -31.52 23.20
N ILE A 688 12.03 -30.72 24.27
CA ILE A 688 13.13 -29.87 24.76
C ILE A 688 14.32 -30.73 25.20
N LYS A 689 14.05 -31.88 25.84
CA LYS A 689 15.09 -32.79 26.32
C LYS A 689 15.75 -33.55 25.15
N ASP A 690 14.98 -33.88 24.13
CA ASP A 690 15.45 -34.61 22.94
C ASP A 690 16.28 -33.72 21.99
N ASP A 691 16.19 -32.38 22.10
CA ASP A 691 16.98 -31.42 21.31
C ASP A 691 18.37 -31.16 21.94
N GLU A 692 19.21 -32.20 21.97
CA GLU A 692 20.54 -32.19 22.58
C GLU A 692 21.46 -31.09 21.99
N SER A 693 21.25 -30.72 20.72
CA SER A 693 22.08 -29.72 20.04
C SER A 693 21.90 -28.30 20.58
N ASN A 694 20.74 -28.00 21.18
CA ASN A 694 20.39 -26.69 21.71
C ASN A 694 20.26 -26.66 23.24
N GLU A 695 20.80 -27.65 23.95
CA GLU A 695 20.66 -27.80 25.42
C GLU A 695 21.00 -26.51 26.19
N LYS A 696 22.08 -25.81 25.78
CA LYS A 696 22.50 -24.54 26.40
C LYS A 696 21.45 -23.44 26.21
N LEU A 697 20.97 -23.27 24.98
CA LEU A 697 19.93 -22.27 24.65
C LEU A 697 18.64 -22.57 25.40
N TRP A 698 18.24 -23.85 25.47
CA TRP A 698 17.06 -24.26 26.22
C TRP A 698 17.21 -24.03 27.72
N SER A 699 18.39 -24.27 28.30
CA SER A 699 18.66 -24.00 29.71
C SER A 699 18.43 -22.52 30.05
N GLU A 700 18.93 -21.61 29.21
CA GLU A 700 18.73 -20.16 29.38
C GLU A 700 17.25 -19.76 29.22
N VAL A 701 16.56 -20.33 28.22
CA VAL A 701 15.15 -20.03 27.94
C VAL A 701 14.23 -20.56 29.05
N LEU A 702 14.54 -21.72 29.62
CA LEU A 702 13.77 -22.32 30.72
C LEU A 702 13.83 -21.48 32.01
N GLU A 703 14.87 -20.66 32.23
CA GLU A 703 14.90 -19.72 33.34
C GLU A 703 13.80 -18.66 33.27
N ALA A 704 13.33 -18.33 32.06
CA ALA A 704 12.25 -17.38 31.80
C ALA A 704 10.84 -17.98 31.99
N LEU A 705 10.72 -19.26 32.34
CA LEU A 705 9.41 -19.87 32.66
C LEU A 705 8.71 -19.12 33.80
N LYS A 706 9.47 -18.55 34.74
CA LYS A 706 8.96 -17.74 35.86
C LYS A 706 8.27 -16.44 35.42
N ASP A 707 8.52 -15.99 34.19
CA ASP A 707 7.99 -14.73 33.64
C ASP A 707 6.64 -14.92 32.91
N GLY A 708 6.06 -16.14 32.96
CA GLY A 708 4.70 -16.41 32.47
C GLY A 708 4.58 -16.22 30.96
N PRO A 709 3.61 -15.44 30.44
CA PRO A 709 3.40 -15.24 29.00
C PRO A 709 4.65 -14.72 28.25
N LYS A 710 5.53 -13.99 28.94
CA LYS A 710 6.77 -13.43 28.35
C LYS A 710 7.79 -14.51 28.00
N PHE A 711 7.62 -15.72 28.51
CA PHE A 711 8.44 -16.88 28.12
C PHE A 711 8.46 -17.07 26.60
N LEU A 712 7.31 -16.96 25.93
CA LEU A 712 7.25 -17.14 24.47
C LEU A 712 8.05 -16.08 23.72
N ASN A 713 8.08 -14.84 24.19
CA ASN A 713 8.92 -13.79 23.60
C ASN A 713 10.41 -14.13 23.74
N LYS A 714 10.81 -14.72 24.88
CA LYS A 714 12.20 -15.15 25.08
C LYS A 714 12.58 -16.31 24.18
N VAL A 715 11.67 -17.26 23.95
CA VAL A 715 11.85 -18.35 22.97
C VAL A 715 12.00 -17.76 21.57
N GLU A 716 11.10 -16.85 21.19
CA GLU A 716 11.11 -16.16 19.89
C GLU A 716 12.47 -15.49 19.65
N GLU A 717 12.92 -14.64 20.57
CA GLU A 717 14.20 -13.92 20.48
C GLU A 717 15.43 -14.85 20.39
N THR A 718 15.40 -15.99 21.11
CA THR A 718 16.54 -16.92 21.16
C THR A 718 16.67 -17.73 19.88
N PHE A 719 15.55 -18.09 19.25
CA PHE A 719 15.50 -18.89 18.03
C PHE A 719 15.21 -18.05 16.78
N LEU A 720 15.69 -16.79 16.73
CA LEU A 720 15.66 -15.96 15.53
C LEU A 720 16.75 -16.39 14.54
N CYS A 721 16.38 -16.51 13.27
CA CYS A 721 17.34 -16.70 12.19
C CYS A 721 18.05 -15.38 11.90
N ILE A 722 19.39 -15.35 11.97
CA ILE A 722 20.16 -14.13 11.69
C ILE A 722 19.97 -13.58 10.27
N CYS A 723 19.65 -14.44 9.31
CA CYS A 723 19.47 -14.04 7.91
C CYS A 723 18.14 -13.34 7.64
N CYS A 724 17.01 -13.94 8.06
CA CYS A 724 15.68 -13.39 7.81
C CYS A 724 15.08 -12.63 9.01
N GLN A 725 15.72 -12.67 10.18
CA GLN A 725 15.29 -12.03 11.43
C GLN A 725 13.90 -12.47 11.93
N GLU A 726 13.47 -13.66 11.52
CA GLU A 726 12.22 -14.29 11.95
C GLU A 726 12.55 -15.59 12.69
N VAL A 727 11.58 -16.12 13.46
CA VAL A 727 11.73 -17.43 14.12
C VAL A 727 12.15 -18.48 13.08
N VAL A 728 13.17 -19.27 13.40
CA VAL A 728 13.74 -20.26 12.48
C VAL A 728 12.68 -21.23 11.96
N PHE A 729 12.60 -21.34 10.63
CA PHE A 729 11.72 -22.27 9.93
C PHE A 729 12.57 -23.30 9.18
N ARG A 730 12.23 -24.58 9.34
CA ARG A 730 13.08 -25.74 9.00
C ARG A 730 14.51 -25.49 9.51
N PRO A 731 14.70 -25.37 10.83
CA PRO A 731 15.96 -24.98 11.42
C PRO A 731 17.05 -26.01 11.09
N VAL A 732 18.19 -25.51 10.63
CA VAL A 732 19.45 -26.25 10.60
C VAL A 732 20.26 -25.78 11.79
N THR A 733 20.48 -26.67 12.76
CA THR A 733 21.42 -26.42 13.85
C THR A 733 22.83 -26.74 13.34
N THR A 734 23.63 -25.71 13.14
CA THR A 734 25.00 -25.83 12.62
C THR A 734 25.94 -26.47 13.64
N VAL A 735 27.08 -27.02 13.19
CA VAL A 735 28.12 -27.57 14.08
C VAL A 735 28.66 -26.54 15.10
N CYS A 736 28.58 -25.25 14.78
CA CYS A 736 28.88 -24.16 15.70
C CYS A 736 27.70 -23.76 16.60
N GLN A 737 26.67 -24.62 16.73
CA GLN A 737 25.49 -24.47 17.60
C GLN A 737 24.62 -23.23 17.31
N HIS A 738 24.61 -22.73 16.08
CA HIS A 738 23.71 -21.67 15.64
C HIS A 738 22.55 -22.22 14.81
N ASN A 739 21.35 -21.69 15.04
CA ASN A 739 20.14 -22.09 14.33
C ASN A 739 19.85 -21.11 13.18
N VAL A 740 19.74 -21.64 11.96
CA VAL A 740 19.49 -20.86 10.73
C VAL A 740 18.40 -21.58 9.94
N CYS A 741 17.50 -20.85 9.26
CA CYS A 741 16.53 -21.48 8.37
C CYS A 741 17.26 -22.22 7.24
N LYS A 742 16.80 -23.43 6.89
CA LYS A 742 17.38 -24.20 5.78
C LYS A 742 17.47 -23.39 4.50
N ASP A 743 16.39 -22.69 4.10
CA ASP A 743 16.38 -21.90 2.87
C ASP A 743 17.32 -20.70 2.90
N CYS A 744 17.53 -20.12 4.09
CA CYS A 744 18.50 -19.03 4.27
C CYS A 744 19.93 -19.53 4.14
N LEU A 745 20.22 -20.71 4.67
CA LEU A 745 21.54 -21.34 4.57
C LEU A 745 21.80 -21.85 3.13
N ASP A 746 20.80 -22.46 2.49
CA ASP A 746 20.84 -22.87 1.08
C ASP A 746 21.13 -21.67 0.17
N ARG A 747 20.48 -20.52 0.42
CA ARG A 747 20.73 -19.28 -0.34
C ARG A 747 22.16 -18.77 -0.17
N SER A 748 22.72 -18.86 1.04
CA SER A 748 24.12 -18.52 1.31
C SER A 748 25.08 -19.42 0.52
N PHE A 749 24.81 -20.73 0.50
CA PHE A 749 25.64 -21.70 -0.22
C PHE A 749 25.55 -21.53 -1.73
N ARG A 750 24.37 -21.20 -2.27
CA ARG A 750 24.19 -20.85 -3.69
C ARG A 750 24.95 -19.59 -4.11
N ALA A 751 25.26 -18.71 -3.16
CA ALA A 751 26.08 -17.52 -3.37
C ALA A 751 27.57 -17.78 -3.09
N ASP A 752 28.01 -19.04 -3.06
CA ASP A 752 29.38 -19.48 -2.75
C ASP A 752 29.89 -19.06 -1.35
N VAL A 753 28.99 -18.76 -0.42
CA VAL A 753 29.32 -18.45 0.97
C VAL A 753 29.02 -19.66 1.86
N TYR A 754 30.06 -20.46 2.11
CA TYR A 754 30.02 -21.71 2.87
C TYR A 754 30.30 -21.55 4.37
N SER A 755 30.08 -20.36 4.92
CA SER A 755 30.30 -20.07 6.35
C SER A 755 28.98 -19.89 7.08
N CYS A 756 28.98 -20.17 8.39
CA CYS A 756 27.84 -19.92 9.25
C CYS A 756 27.49 -18.41 9.25
N PRO A 757 26.26 -18.02 8.90
CA PRO A 757 25.88 -16.61 8.86
C PRO A 757 25.96 -15.88 10.21
N ALA A 758 25.90 -16.61 11.33
CA ALA A 758 25.90 -16.04 12.67
C ALA A 758 27.32 -15.78 13.21
N CYS A 759 28.24 -16.74 13.09
CA CYS A 759 29.58 -16.66 13.68
C CYS A 759 30.74 -16.75 12.68
N ARG A 760 30.44 -16.88 11.38
CA ARG A 760 31.42 -17.00 10.27
C ARG A 760 32.32 -18.23 10.33
N TYR A 761 32.01 -19.22 11.18
CA TYR A 761 32.67 -20.52 11.17
C TYR A 761 32.52 -21.19 9.80
N ASP A 762 33.59 -21.77 9.26
CA ASP A 762 33.57 -22.45 7.96
C ASP A 762 32.85 -23.80 8.06
N LEU A 763 31.76 -23.96 7.30
CA LEU A 763 30.97 -25.19 7.26
C LEU A 763 31.47 -26.14 6.16
N GLY A 764 32.20 -25.63 5.17
CA GLY A 764 32.68 -26.37 4.00
C GLY A 764 31.61 -26.61 2.93
N LYS A 765 32.07 -26.82 1.68
CA LYS A 765 31.20 -26.99 0.49
C LYS A 765 30.30 -28.22 0.53
N ASN A 766 30.75 -29.27 1.22
CA ASN A 766 30.04 -30.55 1.31
C ASN A 766 29.20 -30.69 2.60
N TYR A 767 28.92 -29.57 3.28
CA TYR A 767 28.13 -29.59 4.50
C TYR A 767 26.71 -30.14 4.25
N THR A 768 26.31 -31.14 5.01
CA THR A 768 24.95 -31.72 4.89
C THR A 768 23.98 -30.93 5.77
N MET A 769 23.08 -30.18 5.15
CA MET A 769 22.05 -29.39 5.85
C MET A 769 20.90 -30.28 6.33
N GLN A 770 21.07 -30.91 7.49
CA GLN A 770 20.01 -31.67 8.14
C GLN A 770 19.10 -30.74 8.94
N VAL A 771 17.79 -30.91 8.77
CA VAL A 771 16.78 -30.16 9.52
C VAL A 771 16.65 -30.75 10.91
N ASN A 772 16.68 -29.89 11.93
CA ASN A 772 16.38 -30.27 13.31
C ASN A 772 14.85 -30.40 13.47
N GLU A 773 14.35 -31.60 13.16
CA GLU A 773 12.93 -31.98 13.27
C GLU A 773 12.38 -31.78 14.69
N THR A 774 13.19 -32.04 15.72
CA THR A 774 12.81 -31.87 17.13
C THR A 774 12.53 -30.41 17.46
N LEU A 775 13.46 -29.51 17.10
CA LEU A 775 13.30 -28.07 17.28
C LEU A 775 12.12 -27.55 16.44
N GLN A 776 11.97 -28.01 15.19
CA GLN A 776 10.84 -27.65 14.34
C GLN A 776 9.50 -28.01 14.97
N ALA A 777 9.35 -29.25 15.44
CA ALA A 777 8.13 -29.73 16.09
C ALA A 777 7.79 -28.93 17.35
N LEU A 778 8.81 -28.58 18.15
CA LEU A 778 8.65 -27.80 19.36
C LEU A 778 8.24 -26.35 19.05
N LEU A 779 8.89 -25.68 18.10
CA LEU A 779 8.51 -24.33 17.68
C LEU A 779 7.11 -24.31 17.06
N THR A 780 6.70 -25.34 16.33
CA THR A 780 5.32 -25.46 15.81
C THR A 780 4.29 -25.60 16.92
N GLN A 781 4.63 -26.29 18.02
CA GLN A 781 3.75 -26.39 19.20
C GLN A 781 3.70 -25.10 20.02
N LEU A 782 4.83 -24.38 20.14
CA LEU A 782 4.90 -23.12 20.89
C LEU A 782 4.31 -21.94 20.11
N PHE A 783 4.44 -21.95 18.78
CA PHE A 783 3.93 -20.93 17.86
C PHE A 783 3.04 -21.54 16.76
N PRO A 784 1.80 -21.94 17.07
CA PRO A 784 0.91 -22.53 16.07
C PRO A 784 0.73 -21.61 14.85
N GLY A 785 1.00 -22.16 13.66
CA GLY A 785 0.84 -21.46 12.39
C GLY A 785 2.02 -20.59 11.94
N TYR A 786 3.16 -20.58 12.65
CA TYR A 786 4.31 -19.74 12.27
C TYR A 786 5.03 -20.15 10.97
N GLY A 787 4.79 -21.39 10.51
CA GLY A 787 5.23 -21.86 9.19
C GLY A 787 4.24 -21.57 8.06
N ASN A 788 3.06 -21.00 8.34
CA ASN A 788 2.07 -20.76 7.30
C ASN A 788 2.55 -19.63 6.38
N GLY A 789 2.77 -19.94 5.10
CA GLY A 789 3.19 -18.97 4.08
C GLY A 789 4.71 -18.74 3.99
N ARG A 790 5.53 -19.66 4.51
CA ARG A 790 7.00 -19.63 4.42
C ARG A 790 7.57 -20.84 3.68
#